data_AF-A0A6L5I1S8-F1
#
_entry.id   AF-A0A6L5I1S8-F1
#
_cell.length_a   1.000
_cell.length_b   1.000
_cell.length_c   1.000
_cell.angle_alpha   90.00
_cell.angle_beta   90.00
_cell.angle_gamma   90.00
#
_symmetry.space_group_name_H-M   'P 1'
#
loop_
_entity.id
_entity.type
_entity.pdbx_description
1 polymer ?
#
loop_
_entity_poly.entity_id
_entity_poly.type
_entity_poly.pdbx_seq_one_letter_code
_entity_poly.pdbx_strand_id
1 'polypeptide(L)'
;MNTVALLLREARVEVRAGLRSGIPLLVFLGLAGYLLMSLTNADYVQKMGASDIPRNAPSLIYLMSCGCMFFLFFAWAWVFAQPALRDRKAQLEEVLLALPVSLPALLWGRFIGTAVVGGLLASSLVAGFLLSPVLGWLGWVPAGSIGAPAWSALVFAWVALLLPVSTGIGALYYLLALRSRGLAMPFALATGLMLLWMFAVVVLKGGHINPLLAASLDPSLFTFAQAQVETWSAVQKSEALLALTPGFWLNRALWCGLPLVLLAAVLARSTRQGLMGRRSGSVLQEPPMRQVLVAHLHGPLVSVQWSQALWRETRWQLRQVVARKVWWLALAFLLAMGLLSGFVHGVWHTSGPMVPRADFTLPLLASALFLVIAFVVAALAGLVWRRDEVEGFGAMLDATPAPAWLRVFGRTLCVLVATLLMAMVPGVASLVISAIAAPDSLAPGFVLIYQVGVFAPPLLELAMLAVLVHAFIRRSGLAYAASMLLTFFLVLNHELGLVGYPPYAMAIPAHVGLSVLTGWTPWLPYLTALTGWKLAGCAVLVALAAMLQPTGPEPRRFVSIVRRARGLPGALLGAGLLVMLGTGVLLHRHLVEEGDYRSPADERAERAAWEKRWLAGSAASGSCGWAGRWGRRVCQNDC
;
A
#
# COMPACT_ATOMS: atom_id res chain seq x y z
N MET A 1 21.23 17.29 -35.97
CA MET A 1 19.82 17.31 -35.50
C MET A 1 19.68 18.46 -34.50
N ASN A 2 18.70 19.34 -34.63
CA ASN A 2 18.49 20.45 -33.67
C ASN A 2 18.20 19.88 -32.26
N THR A 3 18.68 20.52 -31.20
CA THR A 3 18.52 20.10 -29.80
C THR A 3 17.04 19.95 -29.41
N VAL A 4 16.19 20.87 -29.89
CA VAL A 4 14.73 20.82 -29.67
C VAL A 4 14.11 19.61 -30.37
N ALA A 5 14.53 19.32 -31.59
CA ALA A 5 14.02 18.16 -32.35
C ALA A 5 14.43 16.84 -31.70
N LEU A 6 15.64 16.76 -31.13
CA LEU A 6 16.08 15.62 -30.34
C LEU A 6 15.24 15.45 -29.07
N LEU A 7 15.05 16.52 -28.30
CA LEU A 7 14.25 16.51 -27.07
C LEU A 7 12.83 16.02 -27.35
N LEU A 8 12.16 16.55 -28.37
CA LEU A 8 10.80 16.14 -28.74
C LEU A 8 10.75 14.70 -29.24
N ARG A 9 11.77 14.24 -29.98
CA ARG A 9 11.85 12.86 -30.45
C ARG A 9 11.99 11.89 -29.28
N GLU A 10 12.88 12.18 -28.34
CA GLU A 10 13.07 11.37 -27.13
C GLU A 10 11.81 11.37 -26.25
N ALA A 11 11.17 12.52 -26.07
CA ALA A 11 9.91 12.59 -25.33
C ALA A 11 8.82 11.71 -25.96
N ARG A 12 8.67 11.75 -27.29
CA ARG A 12 7.72 10.88 -28.02
C ARG A 12 8.05 9.40 -27.89
N VAL A 13 9.34 9.05 -27.94
CA VAL A 13 9.80 7.66 -27.76
C VAL A 13 9.45 7.17 -26.35
N GLU A 14 9.70 7.97 -25.32
CA GLU A 14 9.39 7.59 -23.95
C GLU A 14 7.89 7.49 -23.68
N VAL A 15 7.07 8.38 -24.24
CA VAL A 15 5.60 8.26 -24.16
C VAL A 15 5.15 6.94 -24.78
N ARG A 16 5.62 6.62 -25.99
CA ARG A 16 5.27 5.37 -26.68
C ARG A 16 5.73 4.14 -25.90
N ALA A 17 6.94 4.18 -25.34
CA ALA A 17 7.49 3.08 -24.58
C ALA A 17 6.75 2.88 -23.24
N GLY A 18 6.38 3.96 -22.56
CA GLY A 18 5.55 3.94 -21.37
C GLY A 18 4.20 3.28 -21.63
N LEU A 19 3.48 3.73 -22.66
CA LEU A 19 2.15 3.20 -23.03
C LEU A 19 2.20 1.73 -23.47
N ARG A 20 3.24 1.32 -24.20
CA ARG A 20 3.40 -0.07 -24.65
C ARG A 20 3.72 -1.07 -23.53
N SER A 21 4.17 -0.60 -22.37
CA SER A 21 4.51 -1.49 -21.25
C SER A 21 3.28 -2.16 -20.60
N GLY A 22 2.06 -1.66 -20.86
CA GLY A 22 0.80 -2.17 -20.30
C GLY A 22 0.57 -1.83 -18.83
N ILE A 23 1.63 -1.57 -18.06
CA ILE A 23 1.56 -1.23 -16.63
C ILE A 23 0.79 0.07 -16.38
N PRO A 24 1.07 1.20 -17.08
CA PRO A 24 0.30 2.43 -16.88
C PRO A 24 -1.18 2.25 -17.18
N LEU A 25 -1.55 1.46 -18.20
CA LEU A 25 -2.95 1.19 -18.53
C LEU A 25 -3.65 0.40 -17.42
N LEU A 26 -3.00 -0.63 -16.90
CA LEU A 26 -3.55 -1.44 -15.81
C LEU A 26 -3.74 -0.61 -14.54
N VAL A 27 -2.76 0.23 -14.19
CA VAL A 27 -2.87 1.13 -13.03
C VAL A 27 -3.94 2.20 -13.27
N PHE A 28 -4.04 2.73 -14.49
CA PHE A 28 -5.06 3.71 -14.86
C PHE A 28 -6.47 3.14 -14.69
N LEU A 29 -6.73 1.95 -15.23
CA LEU A 29 -8.02 1.27 -15.10
C LEU A 29 -8.30 0.89 -13.65
N GLY A 30 -7.28 0.42 -12.91
CA GLY A 30 -7.39 0.10 -11.49
C GLY A 30 -7.78 1.30 -10.64
N LEU A 31 -7.15 2.46 -10.85
CA LEU A 31 -7.42 3.67 -10.08
C LEU A 31 -8.77 4.31 -10.46
N ALA A 32 -9.13 4.31 -11.75
CA ALA A 32 -10.45 4.76 -12.19
C ALA A 32 -11.57 3.86 -11.65
N GLY A 33 -11.39 2.53 -11.71
CA GLY A 33 -12.33 1.56 -11.13
C GLY A 33 -12.44 1.68 -9.62
N TYR A 34 -11.34 1.95 -8.92
CA TYR A 34 -11.35 2.24 -7.48
C TYR A 34 -12.19 3.48 -7.16
N LEU A 35 -12.01 4.56 -7.90
CA LEU A 35 -12.80 5.76 -7.69
C LEU A 35 -14.29 5.46 -7.84
N LEU A 36 -14.68 4.77 -8.91
CA LEU A 36 -16.07 4.36 -9.14
C LEU A 36 -16.63 3.49 -7.99
N MET A 37 -15.86 2.51 -7.52
CA MET A 37 -16.25 1.66 -6.38
C MET A 37 -16.37 2.44 -5.07
N SER A 38 -15.52 3.45 -4.87
CA SER A 38 -15.61 4.31 -3.68
C SER A 38 -16.87 5.17 -3.73
N LEU A 39 -17.23 5.65 -4.91
CA LEU A 39 -18.45 6.42 -5.13
C LEU A 39 -19.71 5.58 -5.00
N THR A 40 -19.68 4.24 -5.04
CA THR A 40 -20.88 3.42 -4.74
C THR A 40 -21.11 3.28 -3.24
N ASN A 41 -20.05 3.37 -2.43
CA ASN A 41 -20.13 3.18 -0.99
C ASN A 41 -20.64 4.42 -0.24
N ALA A 42 -21.83 4.31 0.36
CA ALA A 42 -22.47 5.43 1.07
C ALA A 42 -21.70 5.85 2.34
N ASP A 43 -21.21 4.90 3.13
CA ASP A 43 -20.47 5.18 4.36
C ASP A 43 -19.15 5.91 4.05
N TYR A 44 -18.48 5.52 2.96
CA TYR A 44 -17.25 6.17 2.51
C TYR A 44 -17.51 7.62 2.08
N VAL A 45 -18.55 7.85 1.29
CA VAL A 45 -18.97 9.20 0.85
C VAL A 45 -19.40 10.04 2.06
N GLN A 46 -20.10 9.46 3.03
CA GLN A 46 -20.48 10.13 4.27
C GLN A 46 -19.26 10.53 5.12
N LYS A 47 -18.25 9.64 5.27
CA LYS A 47 -16.99 9.95 5.97
C LYS A 47 -16.24 11.12 5.33
N MET A 48 -16.38 11.31 4.02
CA MET A 48 -15.84 12.47 3.29
C MET A 48 -16.70 13.75 3.44
N GLY A 49 -17.74 13.72 4.28
CA GLY A 49 -18.61 14.87 4.54
C GLY A 49 -19.55 15.20 3.38
N ALA A 50 -19.96 14.19 2.62
CA ALA A 50 -20.73 14.32 1.39
C ALA A 50 -22.08 13.56 1.44
N SER A 51 -22.84 13.69 2.52
CA SER A 51 -24.19 13.09 2.66
C SER A 51 -25.23 13.74 1.74
N ASP A 52 -25.22 15.06 1.65
CA ASP A 52 -26.30 15.86 1.03
C ASP A 52 -25.85 16.58 -0.25
N ILE A 53 -24.76 16.12 -0.85
CA ILE A 53 -24.17 16.70 -2.06
C ILE A 53 -24.01 15.62 -3.13
N PRO A 54 -23.98 15.97 -4.42
CA PRO A 54 -23.78 14.99 -5.47
C PRO A 54 -22.41 14.29 -5.33
N ARG A 55 -22.36 13.00 -5.67
CA ARG A 55 -21.15 12.16 -5.53
C ARG A 55 -20.00 12.56 -6.46
N ASN A 56 -20.25 13.46 -7.42
CA ASN A 56 -19.25 14.09 -8.29
C ASN A 56 -19.07 15.58 -7.99
N ALA A 57 -19.42 16.03 -6.77
CA ALA A 57 -19.20 17.39 -6.31
C ALA A 57 -17.70 17.77 -6.28
N PRO A 58 -17.34 19.06 -6.48
CA PRO A 58 -15.98 19.59 -6.35
C PRO A 58 -15.26 19.16 -5.09
N SER A 59 -15.91 19.19 -3.92
CA SER A 59 -15.31 18.76 -2.66
C SER A 59 -14.78 17.32 -2.71
N LEU A 60 -15.60 16.38 -3.19
CA LEU A 60 -15.22 14.98 -3.38
C LEU A 60 -14.13 14.84 -4.44
N ILE A 61 -14.21 15.58 -5.54
CA ILE A 61 -13.18 15.60 -6.58
C ILE A 61 -11.82 15.97 -5.97
N TYR A 62 -11.75 17.00 -5.13
CA TYR A 62 -10.50 17.43 -4.51
C TYR A 62 -9.99 16.46 -3.44
N LEU A 63 -10.86 16.04 -2.51
CA LEU A 63 -10.47 15.10 -1.45
C LEU A 63 -10.01 13.76 -2.01
N MET A 64 -10.74 13.21 -2.96
CA MET A 64 -10.34 11.96 -3.60
C MET A 64 -9.12 12.16 -4.49
N SER A 65 -8.98 13.28 -5.21
CA SER A 65 -7.80 13.52 -6.04
C SER A 65 -6.52 13.62 -5.21
N CYS A 66 -6.55 14.36 -4.09
CA CYS A 66 -5.41 14.46 -3.19
C CYS A 66 -5.18 13.15 -2.42
N GLY A 67 -6.24 12.52 -1.91
CA GLY A 67 -6.16 11.25 -1.20
C GLY A 67 -5.54 10.17 -2.07
N CYS A 68 -6.07 9.94 -3.27
CA CYS A 68 -5.58 8.89 -4.18
C CYS A 68 -4.13 9.09 -4.67
N MET A 69 -3.51 10.26 -4.44
CA MET A 69 -2.09 10.44 -4.79
C MET A 69 -1.16 9.48 -4.05
N PHE A 70 -1.58 8.95 -2.90
CA PHE A 70 -0.78 7.96 -2.19
C PHE A 70 -0.48 6.72 -3.05
N PHE A 71 -1.43 6.32 -3.89
CA PHE A 71 -1.25 5.24 -4.85
C PHE A 71 -0.36 5.65 -6.02
N LEU A 72 -0.54 6.90 -6.48
CA LEU A 72 0.24 7.47 -7.57
C LEU A 72 1.72 7.62 -7.21
N PHE A 73 2.11 7.82 -5.94
CA PHE A 73 3.52 7.86 -5.52
C PHE A 73 4.27 6.58 -5.91
N PHE A 74 3.70 5.40 -5.66
CA PHE A 74 4.32 4.13 -6.05
C PHE A 74 4.34 3.91 -7.56
N ALA A 75 3.24 4.27 -8.24
CA ALA A 75 3.17 4.13 -9.68
C ALA A 75 4.13 5.08 -10.42
N TRP A 76 4.26 6.32 -9.96
CA TRP A 76 5.21 7.31 -10.47
C TRP A 76 6.65 6.88 -10.21
N ALA A 77 6.97 6.31 -9.04
CA ALA A 77 8.32 5.78 -8.77
C ALA A 77 8.75 4.75 -9.83
N TRP A 78 7.85 3.87 -10.25
CA TRP A 78 8.11 2.94 -11.34
C TRP A 78 8.26 3.65 -12.70
N VAL A 79 7.29 4.51 -13.06
CA VAL A 79 7.23 5.18 -14.38
C VAL A 79 8.45 6.07 -14.61
N PHE A 80 8.78 6.94 -13.65
CA PHE A 80 9.90 7.87 -13.77
C PHE A 80 11.26 7.18 -13.67
N ALA A 81 11.36 5.99 -13.07
CA ALA A 81 12.62 5.24 -13.04
C ALA A 81 12.94 4.50 -14.35
N GLN A 82 11.94 4.15 -15.18
CA GLN A 82 12.18 3.33 -16.37
C GLN A 82 13.16 3.93 -17.39
N PRO A 83 13.08 5.22 -17.80
CA PRO A 83 13.97 5.75 -18.83
C PRO A 83 15.43 5.79 -18.39
N ALA A 84 15.70 5.86 -17.09
CA ALA A 84 17.06 5.80 -16.55
C ALA A 84 17.60 4.36 -16.52
N LEU A 85 16.73 3.36 -16.38
CA LEU A 85 17.13 1.97 -16.17
C LEU A 85 17.00 1.08 -17.40
N ARG A 86 16.22 1.50 -18.41
CA ARG A 86 15.92 0.68 -19.60
C ARG A 86 17.18 0.34 -20.37
N ASP A 87 18.00 1.34 -20.67
CA ASP A 87 19.19 1.14 -21.50
C ASP A 87 20.25 0.34 -20.77
N ARG A 88 20.36 0.55 -19.46
CA ARG A 88 21.24 -0.26 -18.60
C ARG A 88 20.84 -1.72 -18.59
N LYS A 89 19.54 -2.02 -18.50
CA LYS A 89 19.03 -3.41 -18.60
C LYS A 89 19.34 -4.03 -19.96
N ALA A 90 19.36 -3.23 -21.02
CA ALA A 90 19.74 -3.65 -22.36
C ALA A 90 21.26 -3.61 -22.61
N GLN A 91 22.09 -3.22 -21.63
CA GLN A 91 23.53 -3.00 -21.77
C GLN A 91 23.91 -1.99 -22.88
N LEU A 92 23.03 -1.01 -23.17
CA LEU A 92 23.20 0.02 -24.20
C LEU A 92 23.53 1.41 -23.63
N GLU A 93 23.64 1.54 -22.31
CA GLU A 93 23.88 2.82 -21.61
C GLU A 93 25.17 3.50 -22.11
N GLU A 94 26.25 2.74 -22.28
CA GLU A 94 27.55 3.27 -22.74
C GLU A 94 27.49 3.74 -24.19
N VAL A 95 26.80 2.99 -25.06
CA VAL A 95 26.59 3.35 -26.47
C VAL A 95 25.82 4.67 -26.57
N LEU A 96 24.74 4.81 -25.79
CA LEU A 96 23.93 6.02 -25.74
C LEU A 96 24.69 7.24 -25.22
N LEU A 97 25.53 7.07 -24.21
CA LEU A 97 26.36 8.15 -23.67
C LEU A 97 27.53 8.52 -24.59
N ALA A 98 27.96 7.62 -25.49
CA ALA A 98 28.99 7.88 -26.49
C ALA A 98 28.48 8.66 -27.71
N LEU A 99 27.19 8.58 -28.04
CA LEU A 99 26.60 9.27 -29.21
C LEU A 99 26.91 10.77 -29.23
N PRO A 100 27.21 11.39 -30.39
CA PRO A 100 27.53 12.81 -30.51
C PRO A 100 26.28 13.71 -30.45
N VAL A 101 25.43 13.51 -29.44
CA VAL A 101 24.19 14.26 -29.19
C VAL A 101 24.27 15.08 -27.90
N SER A 102 23.48 16.14 -27.81
CA SER A 102 23.44 16.98 -26.59
C SER A 102 22.84 16.19 -25.42
N LEU A 103 23.65 15.95 -24.38
CA LEU A 103 23.25 15.21 -23.18
C LEU A 103 22.06 15.87 -22.45
N PRO A 104 22.01 17.21 -22.25
CA PRO A 104 20.86 17.83 -21.59
C PRO A 104 19.55 17.61 -22.35
N ALA A 105 19.56 17.71 -23.70
CA ALA A 105 18.35 17.49 -24.49
C ALA A 105 17.88 16.03 -24.44
N LEU A 106 18.81 15.07 -24.37
CA LEU A 106 18.50 13.65 -24.18
C LEU A 106 17.80 13.41 -22.84
N LEU A 107 18.38 13.90 -21.74
CA LEU A 107 17.86 13.68 -20.38
C LEU A 107 16.54 14.43 -20.14
N TRP A 108 16.44 15.68 -20.59
CA TRP A 108 15.18 16.45 -20.53
C TRP A 108 14.10 15.84 -21.42
N GLY A 109 14.44 15.36 -22.62
CA GLY A 109 13.50 14.67 -23.50
C GLY A 109 12.89 13.45 -22.82
N ARG A 110 13.73 12.64 -22.16
CA ARG A 110 13.26 11.48 -21.39
C ARG A 110 12.36 11.87 -20.22
N PHE A 111 12.76 12.87 -19.45
CA PHE A 111 11.97 13.35 -18.32
C PHE A 111 10.62 13.93 -18.76
N ILE A 112 10.58 14.72 -19.83
CA ILE A 112 9.33 15.29 -20.36
C ILE A 112 8.42 14.17 -20.88
N GLY A 113 8.98 13.19 -21.58
CA GLY A 113 8.22 12.02 -22.05
C GLY A 113 7.58 11.23 -20.91
N THR A 114 8.32 10.99 -19.81
CA THR A 114 7.74 10.33 -18.64
C THR A 114 6.83 11.22 -17.81
N ALA A 115 7.06 12.52 -17.77
CA ALA A 115 6.15 13.48 -17.16
C ALA A 115 4.77 13.45 -17.83
N VAL A 116 4.71 13.34 -19.16
CA VAL A 116 3.45 13.15 -19.89
C VAL A 116 2.76 11.83 -19.49
N VAL A 117 3.52 10.73 -19.40
CA VAL A 117 2.96 9.43 -18.95
C VAL A 117 2.49 9.51 -17.49
N GLY A 118 3.22 10.22 -16.63
CA GLY A 118 2.87 10.45 -15.22
C GLY A 118 1.58 11.27 -15.07
N GLY A 119 1.43 12.34 -15.85
CA GLY A 119 0.22 13.16 -15.90
C GLY A 119 -0.98 12.43 -16.50
N LEU A 120 -0.76 11.58 -17.52
CA LEU A 120 -1.79 10.69 -18.06
C LEU A 120 -2.24 9.69 -16.99
N LEU A 121 -1.31 9.10 -16.23
CA LEU A 121 -1.67 8.22 -15.13
C LEU A 121 -2.51 8.95 -14.08
N ALA A 122 -2.16 10.19 -13.76
CA ALA A 122 -2.92 11.03 -12.84
C ALA A 122 -4.34 11.35 -13.35
N SER A 123 -4.52 11.43 -14.68
CA SER A 123 -5.83 11.65 -15.30
C SER A 123 -6.82 10.50 -15.10
N SER A 124 -6.40 9.34 -14.59
CA SER A 124 -7.31 8.24 -14.23
C SER A 124 -8.37 8.66 -13.21
N LEU A 125 -8.06 9.60 -12.31
CA LEU A 125 -8.99 10.13 -11.32
C LEU A 125 -10.06 10.99 -11.98
N VAL A 126 -9.66 11.86 -12.91
CA VAL A 126 -10.58 12.67 -13.73
C VAL A 126 -11.47 11.76 -14.57
N ALA A 127 -10.89 10.74 -15.20
CA ALA A 127 -11.63 9.76 -15.97
C ALA A 127 -12.65 8.99 -15.10
N GLY A 128 -12.28 8.61 -13.87
CA GLY A 128 -13.22 7.99 -12.93
C GLY A 128 -14.42 8.87 -12.62
N PHE A 129 -14.23 10.18 -12.38
CA PHE A 129 -15.34 11.10 -12.14
C PHE A 129 -16.18 11.36 -13.40
N LEU A 130 -15.55 11.43 -14.58
CA LEU A 130 -16.28 11.53 -15.86
C LEU A 130 -17.11 10.28 -16.15
N LEU A 131 -16.67 9.11 -15.70
CA LEU A 131 -17.39 7.85 -15.82
C LEU A 131 -18.41 7.64 -14.69
N SER A 132 -18.44 8.49 -13.66
CA SER A 132 -19.37 8.34 -12.53
C SER A 132 -20.85 8.24 -12.93
N PRO A 133 -21.38 8.92 -13.98
CA PRO A 133 -22.77 8.77 -14.39
C PRO A 133 -23.17 7.35 -14.77
N VAL A 134 -22.21 6.49 -15.16
CA VAL A 134 -22.45 5.06 -15.44
C VAL A 134 -22.99 4.34 -14.20
N LEU A 135 -22.59 4.76 -12.99
CA LEU A 135 -23.07 4.18 -11.74
C LEU A 135 -24.57 4.42 -11.55
N GLY A 136 -25.06 5.60 -11.95
CA GLY A 136 -26.48 5.94 -11.92
C GLY A 136 -27.25 5.15 -12.98
N TRP A 137 -26.71 5.02 -14.20
CA TRP A 137 -27.31 4.24 -15.28
C TRP A 137 -27.45 2.75 -14.93
N LEU A 138 -26.46 2.17 -14.23
CA LEU A 138 -26.48 0.79 -13.76
C LEU A 138 -27.34 0.58 -12.50
N GLY A 139 -27.87 1.65 -11.90
CA GLY A 139 -28.65 1.57 -10.65
C GLY A 139 -27.82 1.20 -9.42
N TRP A 140 -26.50 1.36 -9.46
CA TRP A 140 -25.59 1.06 -8.33
C TRP A 140 -25.56 2.17 -7.28
N VAL A 141 -26.14 3.31 -7.61
CA VAL A 141 -26.24 4.50 -6.76
C VAL A 141 -27.67 5.04 -6.86
N PRO A 142 -28.26 5.62 -5.79
CA PRO A 142 -29.60 6.19 -5.86
C PRO A 142 -29.75 7.23 -6.98
N ALA A 143 -30.91 7.23 -7.64
CA ALA A 143 -31.22 8.17 -8.72
C ALA A 143 -31.05 9.63 -8.23
N GLY A 144 -30.42 10.47 -9.06
CA GLY A 144 -30.15 11.87 -8.73
C GLY A 144 -28.95 12.12 -7.80
N SER A 145 -28.26 11.09 -7.31
CA SER A 145 -27.05 11.26 -6.48
C SER A 145 -25.81 11.71 -7.25
N ILE A 146 -25.84 11.70 -8.59
CA ILE A 146 -24.75 12.15 -9.45
C ILE A 146 -25.26 13.35 -10.23
N GLY A 147 -24.60 14.50 -10.07
CA GLY A 147 -24.94 15.73 -10.77
C GLY A 147 -24.30 15.84 -12.15
N ALA A 148 -24.47 16.99 -12.80
CA ALA A 148 -23.73 17.29 -14.02
C ALA A 148 -22.20 17.31 -13.76
N PRO A 149 -21.36 16.93 -14.74
CA PRO A 149 -19.92 16.96 -14.56
C PRO A 149 -19.40 18.36 -14.20
N ALA A 150 -18.77 18.49 -13.04
CA ALA A 150 -18.17 19.75 -12.59
C ALA A 150 -16.85 20.02 -13.33
N TRP A 151 -16.94 20.45 -14.59
CA TRP A 151 -15.78 20.66 -15.48
C TRP A 151 -14.72 21.58 -14.89
N SER A 152 -15.13 22.69 -14.25
CA SER A 152 -14.21 23.62 -13.57
C SER A 152 -13.40 22.92 -12.48
N ALA A 153 -14.05 22.11 -11.65
CA ALA A 153 -13.39 21.36 -10.60
C ALA A 153 -12.48 20.25 -11.14
N LEU A 154 -12.90 19.54 -12.19
CA LEU A 154 -12.08 18.49 -12.82
C LEU A 154 -10.81 19.06 -13.45
N VAL A 155 -10.94 20.16 -14.20
CA VAL A 155 -9.78 20.84 -14.80
C VAL A 155 -8.88 21.41 -13.71
N PHE A 156 -9.44 22.03 -12.68
CA PHE A 156 -8.68 22.53 -11.54
C PHE A 156 -7.92 21.40 -10.82
N ALA A 157 -8.57 20.29 -10.53
CA ALA A 157 -7.94 19.14 -9.88
C ALA A 157 -6.78 18.59 -10.72
N TRP A 158 -6.95 18.52 -12.05
CA TRP A 158 -5.89 18.04 -12.93
C TRP A 158 -4.71 19.02 -13.03
N VAL A 159 -4.98 20.30 -13.30
CA VAL A 159 -3.96 21.32 -13.57
C VAL A 159 -3.27 21.81 -12.29
N ALA A 160 -4.02 22.04 -11.21
CA ALA A 160 -3.50 22.65 -9.98
C ALA A 160 -3.07 21.62 -8.91
N LEU A 161 -3.66 20.41 -8.93
CA LEU A 161 -3.36 19.38 -7.93
C LEU A 161 -2.47 18.26 -8.49
N LEU A 162 -2.92 17.58 -9.54
CA LEU A 162 -2.31 16.33 -10.00
C LEU A 162 -1.05 16.53 -10.85
N LEU A 163 -1.12 17.40 -11.87
CA LEU A 163 -0.02 17.61 -12.81
C LEU A 163 1.25 18.21 -12.17
N PRO A 164 1.16 19.24 -11.30
CA PRO A 164 2.35 19.83 -10.68
C PRO A 164 3.08 18.83 -9.78
N VAL A 165 2.33 18.05 -9.00
CA VAL A 165 2.91 17.05 -8.09
C VAL A 165 3.52 15.89 -8.87
N SER A 166 2.85 15.42 -9.93
CA SER A 166 3.39 14.35 -10.79
C SER A 166 4.75 14.74 -11.40
N THR A 167 4.86 15.97 -11.90
CA THR A 167 6.10 16.48 -12.50
C THR A 167 7.17 16.78 -11.44
N GLY A 168 6.78 17.41 -10.34
CA GLY A 168 7.64 17.73 -9.20
C GLY A 168 8.28 16.50 -8.56
N ILE A 169 7.45 15.63 -7.99
CA ILE A 169 7.93 14.40 -7.34
C ILE A 169 8.55 13.45 -8.38
N GLY A 170 8.02 13.43 -9.60
CA GLY A 170 8.62 12.72 -10.73
C GLY A 170 10.08 13.12 -10.99
N ALA A 171 10.42 14.40 -10.79
CA ALA A 171 11.79 14.89 -10.92
C ALA A 171 12.72 14.26 -9.87
N LEU A 172 12.27 14.12 -8.62
CA LEU A 172 13.03 13.42 -7.57
C LEU A 172 13.23 11.94 -7.90
N TYR A 173 12.19 11.25 -8.38
CA TYR A 173 12.30 9.84 -8.79
C TYR A 173 13.31 9.65 -9.93
N TYR A 174 13.22 10.48 -10.96
CA TYR A 174 14.13 10.44 -12.10
C TYR A 174 15.58 10.71 -11.66
N LEU A 175 15.79 11.71 -10.81
CA LEU A 175 17.09 12.03 -10.21
C LEU A 175 17.69 10.86 -9.42
N LEU A 176 16.89 10.25 -8.54
CA LEU A 176 17.33 9.10 -7.75
C LEU A 176 17.60 7.87 -8.61
N ALA A 177 16.81 7.65 -9.67
CA ALA A 177 17.03 6.57 -10.61
C ALA A 177 18.37 6.74 -11.35
N LEU A 178 18.68 7.95 -11.82
CA LEU A 178 19.96 8.27 -12.46
C LEU A 178 21.15 8.04 -11.52
N ARG A 179 21.04 8.44 -10.25
CA ARG A 179 22.14 8.33 -9.28
C ARG A 179 22.35 6.90 -8.76
N SER A 180 21.26 6.21 -8.42
CA SER A 180 21.31 4.88 -7.81
C SER A 180 21.46 3.75 -8.81
N ARG A 181 21.09 3.99 -10.07
CA ARG A 181 21.09 3.01 -11.16
C ARG A 181 20.33 1.72 -10.84
N GLY A 182 19.29 1.85 -10.01
CA GLY A 182 18.39 0.78 -9.64
C GLY A 182 17.02 1.30 -9.25
N LEU A 183 16.06 0.39 -9.11
CA LEU A 183 14.70 0.73 -8.68
C LEU A 183 14.59 0.99 -7.18
N ALA A 184 15.58 0.57 -6.39
CA ALA A 184 15.51 0.61 -4.93
C ALA A 184 15.33 2.03 -4.36
N MET A 185 16.06 3.02 -4.87
CA MET A 185 15.97 4.39 -4.33
C MET A 185 14.68 5.12 -4.72
N PRO A 186 14.18 5.06 -5.98
CA PRO A 186 12.86 5.58 -6.31
C PRO A 186 11.74 4.99 -5.45
N PHE A 187 11.73 3.68 -5.23
CA PHE A 187 10.74 3.06 -4.35
C PHE A 187 10.94 3.44 -2.87
N ALA A 188 12.18 3.57 -2.40
CA ALA A 188 12.46 4.06 -1.05
C ALA A 188 11.95 5.51 -0.86
N LEU A 189 12.07 6.37 -1.87
CA LEU A 189 11.47 7.71 -1.85
C LEU A 189 9.94 7.64 -1.84
N ALA A 190 9.31 6.75 -2.62
CA ALA A 190 7.86 6.58 -2.58
C ALA A 190 7.36 6.14 -1.21
N THR A 191 8.07 5.20 -0.58
CA THR A 191 7.84 4.83 0.81
C THR A 191 8.03 6.04 1.72
N GLY A 192 9.11 6.80 1.60
CA GLY A 192 9.34 8.02 2.40
C GLY A 192 8.24 9.08 2.25
N LEU A 193 7.73 9.30 1.04
CA LEU A 193 6.63 10.24 0.75
C LEU A 193 5.31 9.75 1.33
N MET A 194 5.01 8.46 1.22
CA MET A 194 3.85 7.83 1.85
C MET A 194 3.92 7.99 3.38
N LEU A 195 5.07 7.71 3.95
CA LEU A 195 5.33 7.81 5.38
C LEU A 195 5.16 9.26 5.87
N LEU A 196 5.67 10.23 5.11
CA LEU A 196 5.50 11.65 5.41
C LEU A 196 4.05 12.11 5.26
N TRP A 197 3.35 11.63 4.22
CA TRP A 197 1.92 11.87 4.03
C TRP A 197 1.11 11.38 5.23
N MET A 198 1.35 10.15 5.67
CA MET A 198 0.62 9.57 6.80
C MET A 198 0.97 10.26 8.12
N PHE A 199 2.21 10.67 8.30
CA PHE A 199 2.60 11.55 9.41
C PHE A 199 1.82 12.87 9.37
N ALA A 200 1.70 13.52 8.22
CA ALA A 200 0.95 14.77 8.10
C ALA A 200 -0.55 14.59 8.37
N VAL A 201 -1.16 13.52 7.86
CA VAL A 201 -2.61 13.25 8.01
C VAL A 201 -2.95 12.73 9.41
N VAL A 202 -2.27 11.68 9.87
CA VAL A 202 -2.58 11.04 11.14
C VAL A 202 -2.05 11.91 12.27
N VAL A 203 -0.74 12.18 12.30
CA VAL A 203 -0.13 12.86 13.45
C VAL A 203 -0.44 14.35 13.48
N LEU A 204 -0.06 15.10 12.45
CA LEU A 204 -0.13 16.56 12.52
C LEU A 204 -1.58 17.06 12.47
N LYS A 205 -2.36 16.56 11.51
CA LYS A 205 -3.78 16.93 11.36
C LYS A 205 -4.64 16.26 12.42
N GLY A 206 -4.57 14.94 12.60
CA GLY A 206 -5.35 14.22 13.62
C GLY A 206 -5.06 14.75 15.04
N GLY A 207 -3.82 15.15 15.30
CA GLY A 207 -3.40 15.80 16.54
C GLY A 207 -3.73 17.28 16.69
N HIS A 208 -4.31 17.93 15.68
CA HIS A 208 -4.62 19.37 15.70
C HIS A 208 -3.40 20.26 16.04
N ILE A 209 -2.18 19.83 15.68
CA ILE A 209 -0.92 20.47 16.13
C ILE A 209 -0.72 21.82 15.43
N ASN A 210 -0.64 21.81 14.09
CA ASN A 210 -0.51 23.03 13.30
C ASN A 210 -0.99 22.76 11.85
N PRO A 211 -2.04 23.46 11.36
CA PRO A 211 -2.60 23.22 10.04
C PRO A 211 -1.66 23.63 8.90
N LEU A 212 -0.87 24.69 9.07
CA LEU A 212 0.09 25.13 8.05
C LEU A 212 1.25 24.12 7.92
N LEU A 213 1.75 23.62 9.05
CA LEU A 213 2.80 22.59 9.05
C LEU A 213 2.29 21.31 8.39
N ALA A 214 1.08 20.85 8.76
CA ALA A 214 0.44 19.69 8.15
C ALA A 214 0.25 19.86 6.63
N ALA A 215 -0.23 21.03 6.19
CA ALA A 215 -0.38 21.36 4.77
C ALA A 215 0.95 21.43 4.00
N SER A 216 2.02 21.90 4.64
CA SER A 216 3.34 22.01 4.00
C SER A 216 4.06 20.67 3.86
N LEU A 217 3.99 19.81 4.89
CA LEU A 217 4.67 18.51 4.90
C LEU A 217 3.91 17.44 4.12
N ASP A 218 2.62 17.63 3.87
CA ASP A 218 1.82 16.73 3.05
C ASP A 218 2.13 16.90 1.54
N PRO A 219 2.82 15.93 0.89
CA PRO A 219 3.14 16.03 -0.54
C PRO A 219 1.90 15.97 -1.46
N SER A 220 0.76 15.46 -0.97
CA SER A 220 -0.49 15.34 -1.72
C SER A 220 -1.38 16.58 -1.63
N LEU A 221 -1.15 17.45 -0.64
CA LEU A 221 -2.02 18.56 -0.28
C LEU A 221 -3.44 18.13 0.20
N PHE A 222 -3.60 16.90 0.67
CA PHE A 222 -4.84 16.38 1.23
C PHE A 222 -5.23 17.10 2.53
N THR A 223 -4.30 17.31 3.46
CA THR A 223 -4.57 17.97 4.75
C THR A 223 -5.09 19.40 4.55
N PHE A 224 -4.55 20.13 3.58
CA PHE A 224 -5.00 21.46 3.19
C PHE A 224 -6.39 21.45 2.55
N ALA A 225 -6.60 20.57 1.56
CA ALA A 225 -7.90 20.45 0.88
C ALA A 225 -9.00 20.07 1.88
N GLN A 226 -8.70 19.13 2.78
CA GLN A 226 -9.63 18.68 3.80
C GLN A 226 -9.94 19.77 4.83
N ALA A 227 -8.93 20.49 5.33
CA ALA A 227 -9.16 21.60 6.27
C ALA A 227 -10.05 22.70 5.67
N GLN A 228 -9.94 22.97 4.37
CA GLN A 228 -10.80 23.94 3.70
C GLN A 228 -12.22 23.39 3.46
N VAL A 229 -12.35 22.16 2.95
CA VAL A 229 -13.64 21.51 2.69
C VAL A 229 -14.44 21.28 3.99
N GLU A 230 -13.78 21.04 5.12
CA GLU A 230 -14.42 20.91 6.44
C GLU A 230 -15.14 22.20 6.86
N THR A 231 -14.68 23.37 6.39
CA THR A 231 -15.30 24.68 6.67
C THR A 231 -16.39 25.07 5.69
N TRP A 232 -16.60 24.29 4.62
CA TRP A 232 -17.56 24.62 3.57
C TRP A 232 -18.99 24.21 3.90
N SER A 233 -19.94 25.07 3.52
CA SER A 233 -21.37 24.71 3.48
C SER A 233 -21.67 23.69 2.38
N ALA A 234 -22.85 23.04 2.41
CA ALA A 234 -23.25 22.06 1.40
C ALA A 234 -23.23 22.64 -0.04
N VAL A 235 -23.64 23.91 -0.19
CA VAL A 235 -23.59 24.64 -1.48
C VAL A 235 -22.14 24.85 -1.91
N GLN A 236 -21.28 25.33 -1.00
CA GLN A 236 -19.86 25.51 -1.31
C GLN A 236 -19.17 24.20 -1.67
N LYS A 237 -19.49 23.10 -0.98
CA LYS A 237 -18.97 21.77 -1.33
C LYS A 237 -19.34 21.33 -2.75
N SER A 238 -20.46 21.82 -3.27
CA SER A 238 -21.01 21.45 -4.58
C SER A 238 -20.54 22.33 -5.74
N GLU A 239 -20.05 23.55 -5.46
CA GLU A 239 -19.75 24.54 -6.52
C GLU A 239 -18.38 25.23 -6.38
N ALA A 240 -17.83 25.32 -5.17
CA ALA A 240 -16.64 26.12 -4.90
C ALA A 240 -15.35 25.46 -5.40
N LEU A 241 -14.42 26.30 -5.87
CA LEU A 241 -13.03 25.90 -6.15
C LEU A 241 -12.18 26.07 -4.88
N LEU A 242 -11.12 25.28 -4.75
CA LEU A 242 -10.16 25.46 -3.66
C LEU A 242 -9.48 26.83 -3.75
N ALA A 243 -9.43 27.56 -2.64
CA ALA A 243 -8.76 28.85 -2.57
C ALA A 243 -7.23 28.69 -2.62
N LEU A 244 -6.59 29.42 -3.53
CA LEU A 244 -5.14 29.42 -3.74
C LEU A 244 -4.43 30.33 -2.72
N THR A 245 -4.42 29.92 -1.45
CA THR A 245 -3.81 30.68 -0.35
C THR A 245 -2.28 30.60 -0.38
N PRO A 246 -1.55 31.41 0.40
CA PRO A 246 -0.09 31.29 0.52
C PRO A 246 0.37 29.89 0.95
N GLY A 247 -0.40 29.17 1.77
CA GLY A 247 -0.11 27.79 2.16
C GLY A 247 -0.14 26.81 0.98
N PHE A 248 -1.07 27.00 0.03
CA PHE A 248 -1.11 26.23 -1.22
C PHE A 248 0.18 26.42 -2.02
N TRP A 249 0.59 27.68 -2.23
CA TRP A 249 1.79 28.00 -3.01
C TRP A 249 3.07 27.56 -2.33
N LEU A 250 3.14 27.63 -0.99
CA LEU A 250 4.26 27.10 -0.22
C LEU A 250 4.44 25.59 -0.46
N ASN A 251 3.35 24.82 -0.42
CA ASN A 251 3.39 23.39 -0.71
C ASN A 251 3.85 23.11 -2.15
N ARG A 252 3.30 23.84 -3.14
CA ARG A 252 3.69 23.69 -4.55
C ARG A 252 5.14 24.11 -4.80
N ALA A 253 5.65 25.13 -4.12
CA ALA A 253 7.06 25.50 -4.18
C ALA A 253 7.95 24.38 -3.61
N LEU A 254 7.56 23.77 -2.48
CA LEU A 254 8.33 22.73 -1.81
C LEU A 254 8.36 21.40 -2.58
N TRP A 255 7.20 20.94 -3.06
CA TRP A 255 7.05 19.60 -3.67
C TRP A 255 7.09 19.60 -5.20
N CYS A 256 6.93 20.76 -5.84
CA CYS A 256 6.98 20.89 -7.31
C CYS A 256 8.15 21.73 -7.76
N GLY A 257 8.26 22.96 -7.26
CA GLY A 257 9.32 23.90 -7.65
C GLY A 257 10.72 23.42 -7.30
N LEU A 258 10.97 23.15 -6.01
CA LEU A 258 12.28 22.76 -5.49
C LEU A 258 12.82 21.47 -6.15
N PRO A 259 12.04 20.39 -6.33
CA PRO A 259 12.47 19.22 -7.09
C PRO A 259 12.87 19.49 -8.54
N LEU A 260 12.11 20.34 -9.25
CA LEU A 260 12.42 20.67 -10.65
C LEU A 260 13.70 21.50 -10.75
N VAL A 261 13.90 22.45 -9.82
CA VAL A 261 15.14 23.23 -9.74
C VAL A 261 16.33 22.32 -9.41
N LEU A 262 16.17 21.39 -8.47
CA LEU A 262 17.20 20.40 -8.14
C LEU A 262 17.56 19.51 -9.34
N LEU A 263 16.55 19.03 -10.06
CA LEU A 263 16.76 18.26 -11.29
C LEU A 263 17.52 19.10 -12.33
N ALA A 264 17.08 20.34 -12.58
CA ALA A 264 17.75 21.23 -13.53
C ALA A 264 19.21 21.47 -13.15
N ALA A 265 19.50 21.73 -11.88
CA ALA A 265 20.86 21.94 -11.38
C ALA A 265 21.75 20.71 -11.56
N VAL A 266 21.22 19.51 -11.29
CA VAL A 266 21.99 18.26 -11.45
C VAL A 266 22.18 17.90 -12.92
N LEU A 267 21.16 18.07 -13.76
CA LEU A 267 21.28 17.83 -15.20
C LEU A 267 22.28 18.80 -15.85
N ALA A 268 22.28 20.07 -15.45
CA ALA A 268 23.24 21.06 -15.96
C ALA A 268 24.70 20.73 -15.60
N ARG A 269 24.94 20.09 -14.45
CA ARG A 269 26.27 19.67 -13.99
C ARG A 269 26.65 18.25 -14.42
N SER A 270 25.73 17.50 -15.01
CA SER A 270 25.96 16.10 -15.37
C SER A 270 26.91 15.99 -16.55
N THR A 271 27.93 15.15 -16.41
CA THR A 271 28.86 14.81 -17.48
C THR A 271 28.66 13.36 -17.91
N ARG A 272 28.98 13.05 -19.17
CA ARG A 272 28.91 11.69 -19.70
C ARG A 272 29.73 10.72 -18.85
N GLN A 273 30.94 11.12 -18.45
CA GLN A 273 31.82 10.35 -17.58
C GLN A 273 31.20 10.05 -16.20
N GLY A 274 30.51 11.03 -15.61
CA GLY A 274 29.80 10.84 -14.33
C GLY A 274 28.64 9.84 -14.44
N LEU A 275 27.93 9.85 -15.57
CA LEU A 275 26.82 8.94 -15.84
C LEU A 275 27.28 7.53 -16.23
N MET A 276 28.38 7.38 -16.98
CA MET A 276 29.00 6.07 -17.24
C MET A 276 29.47 5.41 -15.94
N GLY A 277 29.86 6.23 -14.96
CA GLY A 277 30.33 5.76 -13.65
C GLY A 277 31.79 5.38 -13.70
N ARG A 278 32.48 5.57 -12.58
CA ARG A 278 33.86 5.13 -12.38
C ARG A 278 33.96 3.60 -12.48
N ARG A 279 33.99 3.09 -13.71
CA ARG A 279 34.52 1.76 -14.09
C ARG A 279 35.38 1.82 -15.34
N SER A 280 35.73 3.01 -15.83
CA SER A 280 36.75 3.18 -16.87
C SER A 280 38.20 2.98 -16.38
N GLY A 281 38.42 2.43 -15.18
CA GLY A 281 39.77 2.21 -14.64
C GLY A 281 39.95 0.98 -13.76
N SER A 282 38.94 0.11 -13.62
CA SER A 282 39.03 -1.05 -12.71
C SER A 282 38.51 -2.37 -13.32
N VAL A 283 38.51 -2.46 -14.65
CA VAL A 283 38.31 -3.71 -15.42
C VAL A 283 39.38 -3.60 -16.51
N LEU A 284 40.59 -4.15 -16.35
CA LEU A 284 40.92 -5.57 -16.32
C LEU A 284 42.09 -5.83 -15.36
N GLN A 285 41.83 -5.99 -14.07
CA GLN A 285 42.55 -7.04 -13.35
C GLN A 285 41.51 -8.11 -13.13
N GLU A 286 41.43 -9.06 -14.08
CA GLU A 286 40.98 -10.38 -13.69
C GLU A 286 41.81 -10.74 -12.46
N PRO A 287 41.17 -11.04 -11.30
CA PRO A 287 41.94 -11.60 -10.20
C PRO A 287 42.72 -12.77 -10.79
N PRO A 288 44.03 -12.90 -10.52
CA PRO A 288 44.79 -14.01 -11.06
C PRO A 288 43.97 -15.26 -10.76
N MET A 289 43.65 -16.05 -11.80
CA MET A 289 42.96 -17.32 -11.65
C MET A 289 43.71 -18.07 -10.57
N ARG A 290 43.24 -18.00 -9.32
CA ARG A 290 43.79 -18.82 -8.25
C ARG A 290 43.52 -20.21 -8.76
N GLN A 291 44.60 -20.95 -9.04
CA GLN A 291 44.51 -22.37 -9.32
C GLN A 291 43.52 -22.93 -8.33
N VAL A 292 42.39 -23.41 -8.86
CA VAL A 292 41.35 -24.03 -8.06
C VAL A 292 42.07 -25.17 -7.36
N LEU A 293 42.34 -25.02 -6.07
CA LEU A 293 42.74 -26.14 -5.25
C LEU A 293 41.60 -27.12 -5.45
N VAL A 294 41.88 -28.23 -6.14
CA VAL A 294 40.90 -29.29 -6.38
C VAL A 294 40.53 -29.79 -5.00
N ALA A 295 39.48 -29.21 -4.43
CA ALA A 295 38.97 -29.61 -3.14
C ALA A 295 38.53 -31.06 -3.34
N HIS A 296 39.28 -31.99 -2.75
CA HIS A 296 38.86 -33.38 -2.69
C HIS A 296 37.51 -33.39 -1.98
N LEU A 297 36.45 -33.67 -2.73
CA LEU A 297 35.13 -33.90 -2.15
C LEU A 297 35.26 -35.07 -1.18
N HIS A 298 35.30 -34.77 0.12
CA HIS A 298 35.37 -35.78 1.16
C HIS A 298 34.08 -36.58 1.19
N GLY A 299 34.13 -37.80 0.65
CA GLY A 299 33.23 -38.93 0.96
C GLY A 299 31.74 -38.71 0.69
N PRO A 300 30.92 -39.76 0.90
CA PRO A 300 29.47 -39.63 0.77
C PRO A 300 28.99 -38.60 1.79
N LEU A 301 28.41 -37.51 1.28
CA LEU A 301 27.78 -36.48 2.09
C LEU A 301 26.80 -37.16 3.06
N VAL A 302 27.09 -36.99 4.35
CA VAL A 302 26.28 -37.33 5.54
C VAL A 302 24.78 -37.37 5.24
N SER A 303 24.04 -38.28 5.89
CA SER A 303 22.57 -38.34 5.85
C SER A 303 21.95 -36.94 5.77
N VAL A 304 21.37 -36.62 4.61
CA VAL A 304 20.99 -35.23 4.31
C VAL A 304 19.79 -34.84 5.18
N GLN A 305 20.04 -34.01 6.17
CA GLN A 305 19.00 -33.48 7.05
C GLN A 305 18.36 -32.24 6.41
N TRP A 306 17.29 -32.45 5.64
CA TRP A 306 16.60 -31.38 4.92
C TRP A 306 16.04 -30.27 5.82
N SER A 307 15.70 -30.58 7.07
CA SER A 307 15.28 -29.58 8.07
C SER A 307 16.40 -28.59 8.41
N GLN A 308 17.63 -29.09 8.61
CA GLN A 308 18.79 -28.22 8.85
C GLN A 308 19.12 -27.37 7.62
N ALA A 309 19.01 -27.96 6.42
CA ALA A 309 19.22 -27.24 5.17
C ALA A 309 18.19 -26.11 5.00
N LEU A 310 16.92 -26.36 5.34
CA LEU A 310 15.85 -25.36 5.29
C LEU A 310 16.11 -24.22 6.27
N TRP A 311 16.55 -24.54 7.50
CA TRP A 311 16.92 -23.54 8.49
C TRP A 311 18.10 -22.68 8.02
N ARG A 312 19.14 -23.30 7.44
CA ARG A 312 20.31 -22.57 6.91
C ARG A 312 19.92 -21.64 5.76
N GLU A 313 19.07 -22.10 4.84
CA GLU A 313 18.54 -21.27 3.75
C GLU A 313 17.73 -20.10 4.31
N THR A 314 16.77 -20.36 5.21
CA THR A 314 15.94 -19.32 5.85
C THR A 314 16.81 -18.29 6.57
N ARG A 315 17.81 -18.74 7.33
CA ARG A 315 18.73 -17.87 8.06
C ARG A 315 19.61 -17.05 7.11
N TRP A 316 20.06 -17.62 5.99
CA TRP A 316 20.77 -16.87 4.97
C TRP A 316 19.90 -15.78 4.37
N GLN A 317 18.66 -16.11 4.00
CA GLN A 317 17.66 -15.16 3.48
C GLN A 317 17.39 -14.02 4.48
N LEU A 318 17.15 -14.34 5.76
CA LEU A 318 16.93 -13.35 6.81
C LEU A 318 18.14 -12.43 7.01
N ARG A 319 19.35 -12.99 7.01
CA ARG A 319 20.58 -12.19 7.14
C ARG A 319 20.70 -11.17 6.01
N GLN A 320 20.33 -11.54 4.78
CA GLN A 320 20.36 -10.62 3.64
C GLN A 320 19.33 -9.48 3.76
N VAL A 321 18.19 -9.72 4.40
CA VAL A 321 17.20 -8.68 4.70
C VAL A 321 17.72 -7.75 5.79
N VAL A 322 18.17 -8.31 6.92
CA VAL A 322 18.62 -7.56 8.10
C VAL A 322 19.92 -6.79 7.84
N ALA A 323 20.80 -7.27 6.95
CA ALA A 323 22.04 -6.57 6.59
C ALA A 323 21.78 -5.25 5.82
N ARG A 324 20.58 -5.03 5.29
CA ARG A 324 20.26 -3.80 4.55
C ARG A 324 19.84 -2.70 5.51
N LYS A 325 20.53 -1.55 5.45
CA LYS A 325 20.18 -0.35 6.23
C LYS A 325 18.72 0.08 6.07
N VAL A 326 18.13 -0.13 4.89
CA VAL A 326 16.73 0.19 4.59
C VAL A 326 15.74 -0.58 5.48
N TRP A 327 16.06 -1.83 5.85
CA TRP A 327 15.21 -2.62 6.76
C TRP A 327 15.09 -1.94 8.13
N TRP A 328 16.23 -1.58 8.73
CA TRP A 328 16.27 -0.89 10.02
C TRP A 328 15.66 0.51 9.96
N LEU A 329 15.88 1.23 8.87
CA LEU A 329 15.27 2.55 8.67
C LEU A 329 13.73 2.44 8.60
N ALA A 330 13.21 1.45 7.87
CA ALA A 330 11.77 1.22 7.80
C ALA A 330 11.19 0.83 9.17
N LEU A 331 11.86 -0.05 9.91
CA LEU A 331 11.43 -0.46 11.25
C LEU A 331 11.44 0.70 12.24
N ALA A 332 12.52 1.49 12.26
CA ALA A 332 12.65 2.66 13.11
C ALA A 332 11.60 3.73 12.76
N PHE A 333 11.32 3.93 11.48
CA PHE A 333 10.27 4.84 11.06
C PHE A 333 8.88 4.38 11.53
N LEU A 334 8.53 3.11 11.30
CA LEU A 334 7.25 2.54 11.74
C LEU A 334 7.07 2.68 13.26
N LEU A 335 8.14 2.43 14.02
CA LEU A 335 8.14 2.61 15.46
C LEU A 335 7.95 4.08 15.84
N ALA A 336 8.72 5.00 15.25
CA ALA A 336 8.62 6.43 15.53
C ALA A 336 7.22 6.97 15.22
N MET A 337 6.64 6.55 14.09
CA MET A 337 5.30 6.93 13.69
C MET A 337 4.24 6.35 14.63
N GLY A 338 4.38 5.10 15.05
CA GLY A 338 3.51 4.48 16.05
C GLY A 338 3.56 5.23 17.39
N LEU A 339 4.77 5.48 17.90
CA LEU A 339 4.96 6.24 19.14
C LEU A 339 4.29 7.61 19.04
N LEU A 340 4.61 8.38 18.01
CA LEU A 340 4.09 9.72 17.87
C LEU A 340 2.57 9.75 17.67
N SER A 341 2.04 8.84 16.86
CA SER A 341 0.59 8.69 16.69
C SER A 341 -0.10 8.38 18.01
N GLY A 342 0.44 7.43 18.79
CA GLY A 342 -0.16 7.07 20.07
C GLY A 342 -0.02 8.15 21.15
N PHE A 343 1.07 8.92 21.16
CA PHE A 343 1.19 10.11 22.01
C PHE A 343 0.17 11.17 21.64
N VAL A 344 0.05 11.49 20.35
CA VAL A 344 -0.82 12.55 19.86
C VAL A 344 -2.31 12.21 20.06
N HIS A 345 -2.73 11.00 19.69
CA HIS A 345 -4.14 10.61 19.75
C HIS A 345 -4.55 9.99 21.09
N GLY A 346 -3.62 9.40 21.83
CA GLY A 346 -3.92 8.79 23.13
C GLY A 346 -3.71 9.76 24.28
N VAL A 347 -2.49 10.30 24.39
CA VAL A 347 -2.08 11.11 25.56
C VAL A 347 -2.47 12.59 25.40
N TRP A 348 -2.32 13.15 24.20
CA TRP A 348 -2.58 14.57 23.91
C TRP A 348 -3.94 14.80 23.22
N HIS A 349 -4.87 13.85 23.34
CA HIS A 349 -6.17 13.95 22.70
C HIS A 349 -6.87 15.24 23.11
N THR A 350 -7.46 15.94 22.13
CA THR A 350 -8.10 17.25 22.32
C THR A 350 -9.29 17.21 23.29
N SER A 351 -9.86 16.03 23.52
CA SER A 351 -10.94 15.78 24.50
C SER A 351 -10.47 15.48 25.93
N GLY A 352 -9.16 15.60 26.22
CA GLY A 352 -8.54 15.32 27.52
C GLY A 352 -7.62 14.09 27.48
N PRO A 353 -6.64 13.99 28.39
CA PRO A 353 -5.67 12.89 28.39
C PRO A 353 -6.38 11.57 28.69
N MET A 354 -6.43 10.67 27.72
CA MET A 354 -6.87 9.29 27.96
C MET A 354 -5.72 8.52 28.57
N VAL A 355 -6.00 7.70 29.58
CA VAL A 355 -5.00 6.76 30.11
C VAL A 355 -4.64 5.79 28.97
N PRO A 356 -3.38 5.72 28.52
CA PRO A 356 -2.97 4.93 27.36
C PRO A 356 -2.93 3.44 27.72
N ARG A 357 -4.11 2.84 27.79
CA ARG A 357 -4.31 1.42 28.02
C ARG A 357 -4.27 0.67 26.69
N ALA A 358 -3.74 -0.56 26.74
CA ALA A 358 -3.50 -1.39 25.56
C ALA A 358 -4.78 -1.71 24.76
N ASP A 359 -5.93 -1.76 25.41
CA ASP A 359 -7.24 -1.99 24.78
C ASP A 359 -7.67 -0.85 23.83
N PHE A 360 -7.30 0.40 24.12
CA PHE A 360 -7.59 1.55 23.26
C PHE A 360 -6.45 1.88 22.30
N THR A 361 -5.20 1.81 22.79
CA THR A 361 -4.04 2.21 21.98
C THR A 361 -3.76 1.20 20.86
N LEU A 362 -3.90 -0.11 21.10
CA LEU A 362 -3.57 -1.12 20.10
C LEU A 362 -4.47 -1.07 18.86
N PRO A 363 -5.82 -1.04 18.95
CA PRO A 363 -6.65 -0.96 17.75
C PRO A 363 -6.38 0.29 16.94
N LEU A 364 -6.13 1.42 17.62
CA LEU A 364 -5.79 2.69 16.99
C LEU A 364 -4.45 2.61 16.25
N LEU A 365 -3.40 2.12 16.92
CA LEU A 365 -2.06 1.95 16.34
C LEU A 365 -2.07 0.92 15.20
N ALA A 366 -2.78 -0.20 15.39
CA ALA A 366 -2.95 -1.26 14.40
C ALA A 366 -3.61 -0.70 13.15
N SER A 367 -4.73 0.01 13.27
CA SER A 367 -5.41 0.65 12.14
C SER A 367 -4.52 1.68 11.43
N ALA A 368 -3.87 2.57 12.19
CA ALA A 368 -2.99 3.61 11.61
C ALA A 368 -1.75 3.04 10.89
N LEU A 369 -1.19 1.93 11.37
CA LEU A 369 0.02 1.32 10.79
C LEU A 369 -0.28 0.22 9.77
N PHE A 370 -1.49 -0.34 9.76
CA PHE A 370 -1.84 -1.49 8.92
C PHE A 370 -1.54 -1.24 7.45
N LEU A 371 -2.01 -0.10 6.92
CA LEU A 371 -1.84 0.31 5.53
C LEU A 371 -0.35 0.28 5.12
N VAL A 372 0.51 0.91 5.92
CA VAL A 372 1.95 0.99 5.59
C VAL A 372 2.61 -0.37 5.71
N ILE A 373 2.32 -1.12 6.77
CA ILE A 373 2.90 -2.45 6.95
C ILE A 373 2.47 -3.36 5.79
N ALA A 374 1.21 -3.29 5.35
CA ALA A 374 0.71 -4.07 4.21
C ALA A 374 1.53 -3.83 2.93
N PHE A 375 1.77 -2.58 2.55
CA PHE A 375 2.58 -2.25 1.37
C PHE A 375 4.05 -2.62 1.53
N VAL A 376 4.63 -2.43 2.71
CA VAL A 376 6.02 -2.81 2.99
C VAL A 376 6.18 -4.33 2.92
N VAL A 377 5.22 -5.10 3.44
CA VAL A 377 5.19 -6.57 3.38
C VAL A 377 5.10 -7.06 1.93
N ALA A 378 4.23 -6.46 1.12
CA ALA A 378 4.12 -6.80 -0.30
C ALA A 378 5.42 -6.52 -1.07
N ALA A 379 6.08 -5.39 -0.76
CA ALA A 379 7.36 -5.02 -1.36
C ALA A 379 8.49 -5.96 -0.92
N LEU A 380 8.50 -6.32 0.37
CA LEU A 380 9.46 -7.25 0.95
C LEU A 380 9.32 -8.65 0.35
N ALA A 381 8.09 -9.16 0.22
CA ALA A 381 7.82 -10.43 -0.44
C ALA A 381 8.40 -10.45 -1.87
N GLY A 382 8.16 -9.38 -2.62
CA GLY A 382 8.74 -9.24 -3.96
C GLY A 382 10.26 -9.14 -3.96
N LEU A 383 10.85 -8.37 -3.04
CA LEU A 383 12.30 -8.23 -2.87
C LEU A 383 12.95 -9.60 -2.60
N VAL A 384 12.46 -10.35 -1.61
CA VAL A 384 13.02 -11.67 -1.27
C VAL A 384 12.86 -12.65 -2.44
N TRP A 385 11.72 -12.62 -3.12
CA TRP A 385 11.44 -13.56 -4.21
C TRP A 385 12.30 -13.33 -5.46
N ARG A 386 12.51 -12.05 -5.82
CA ARG A 386 13.17 -11.65 -7.07
C ARG A 386 14.66 -11.34 -6.92
N ARG A 387 15.18 -11.24 -5.68
CA ARG A 387 16.57 -10.87 -5.42
C ARG A 387 17.57 -11.77 -6.17
N ASP A 388 17.25 -13.05 -6.26
CA ASP A 388 18.13 -14.08 -6.79
C ASP A 388 17.92 -14.29 -8.31
N GLU A 389 17.15 -13.43 -9.00
CA GLU A 389 17.01 -13.44 -10.46
C GLU A 389 18.21 -12.78 -11.15
N VAL A 390 19.38 -13.38 -10.96
CA VAL A 390 20.60 -13.04 -11.67
C VAL A 390 20.89 -14.13 -12.70
N GLU A 391 21.28 -13.75 -13.91
CA GLU A 391 21.64 -14.70 -14.96
C GLU A 391 22.70 -15.69 -14.46
N GLY A 392 22.49 -16.99 -14.72
CA GLY A 392 23.35 -18.08 -14.26
C GLY A 392 23.22 -18.45 -12.79
N PHE A 393 22.78 -17.55 -11.90
CA PHE A 393 22.69 -17.85 -10.46
C PHE A 393 21.64 -18.92 -10.14
N GLY A 394 20.46 -18.85 -10.78
CA GLY A 394 19.43 -19.87 -10.64
C GLY A 394 19.91 -21.25 -11.11
N ALA A 395 20.64 -21.31 -12.24
CA ALA A 395 21.18 -22.56 -12.78
C ALA A 395 22.25 -23.16 -11.86
N MET A 396 23.13 -22.32 -11.28
CA MET A 396 24.11 -22.75 -10.29
C MET A 396 23.45 -23.37 -9.06
N LEU A 397 22.38 -22.74 -8.56
CA LEU A 397 21.64 -23.27 -7.42
C LEU A 397 20.83 -24.53 -7.77
N ASP A 398 20.30 -24.63 -8.99
CA ASP A 398 19.53 -25.79 -9.46
C ASP A 398 20.44 -27.00 -9.78
N ALA A 399 21.75 -26.79 -9.96
CA ALA A 399 22.74 -27.86 -10.07
C ALA A 399 23.03 -28.55 -8.72
N THR A 400 22.56 -27.98 -7.60
CA THR A 400 22.70 -28.62 -6.28
C THR A 400 21.73 -29.79 -6.15
N PRO A 401 22.06 -30.84 -5.36
CA PRO A 401 21.13 -31.96 -5.10
C PRO A 401 19.92 -31.57 -4.24
N ALA A 402 19.75 -30.28 -3.91
CA ALA A 402 18.67 -29.80 -3.07
C ALA A 402 17.32 -29.88 -3.81
N PRO A 403 16.24 -30.38 -3.16
CA PRO A 403 14.94 -30.45 -3.78
C PRO A 403 14.39 -29.04 -3.98
N ALA A 404 13.65 -28.84 -5.08
CA ALA A 404 13.15 -27.53 -5.47
C ALA A 404 12.31 -26.83 -4.37
N TRP A 405 11.60 -27.60 -3.53
CA TRP A 405 10.78 -27.05 -2.44
C TRP A 405 11.61 -26.33 -1.37
N LEU A 406 12.85 -26.75 -1.12
CA LEU A 406 13.68 -26.26 -0.02
C LEU A 406 13.88 -24.75 -0.11
N ARG A 407 14.23 -24.28 -1.31
CA ARG A 407 14.47 -22.86 -1.58
C ARG A 407 13.19 -22.03 -1.54
N VAL A 408 12.08 -22.61 -2.00
CA VAL A 408 10.76 -21.95 -1.93
C VAL A 408 10.40 -21.71 -0.47
N PHE A 409 10.40 -22.78 0.32
CA PHE A 409 10.03 -22.72 1.73
C PHE A 409 10.99 -21.85 2.55
N GLY A 410 12.29 -21.85 2.25
CA GLY A 410 13.25 -20.98 2.92
C GLY A 410 12.98 -19.49 2.67
N ARG A 411 12.58 -19.13 1.43
CA ARG A 411 12.16 -17.76 1.10
C ARG A 411 10.82 -17.41 1.74
N THR A 412 9.84 -18.31 1.74
CA THR A 412 8.53 -18.04 2.35
C THR A 412 8.65 -17.90 3.87
N LEU A 413 9.47 -18.72 4.54
CA LEU A 413 9.77 -18.59 5.96
C LEU A 413 10.46 -17.27 6.29
N CYS A 414 11.40 -16.83 5.43
CA CYS A 414 12.02 -15.51 5.58
C CYS A 414 10.97 -14.38 5.53
N VAL A 415 10.04 -14.44 4.57
CA VAL A 415 8.95 -13.46 4.44
C VAL A 415 8.01 -13.53 5.64
N LEU A 416 7.66 -14.73 6.10
CA LEU A 416 6.79 -14.96 7.26
C LEU A 416 7.39 -14.37 8.54
N VAL A 417 8.65 -14.69 8.84
CA VAL A 417 9.36 -14.18 10.04
C VAL A 417 9.49 -12.66 9.97
N ALA A 418 9.87 -12.11 8.82
CA ALA A 418 10.01 -10.67 8.67
C ALA A 418 8.65 -9.93 8.80
N THR A 419 7.58 -10.53 8.29
CA THR A 419 6.20 -10.01 8.43
C THR A 419 5.76 -10.05 9.89
N LEU A 420 6.04 -11.14 10.61
CA LEU A 420 5.75 -11.26 12.03
C LEU A 420 6.49 -10.19 12.86
N LEU A 421 7.76 -9.95 12.56
CA LEU A 421 8.54 -8.88 13.21
C LEU A 421 7.93 -7.49 12.97
N MET A 422 7.49 -7.20 11.74
CA MET A 422 6.79 -5.95 11.42
C MET A 422 5.43 -5.85 12.13
N ALA A 423 4.70 -6.96 12.23
CA ALA A 423 3.42 -7.01 12.93
C ALA A 423 3.59 -6.75 14.44
N MET A 424 4.77 -6.95 15.04
CA MET A 424 4.99 -6.63 16.46
C MET A 424 5.19 -5.13 16.72
N VAL A 425 5.49 -4.33 15.70
CA VAL A 425 5.85 -2.90 15.86
C VAL A 425 4.78 -2.05 16.55
N PRO A 426 3.48 -2.12 16.16
CA PRO A 426 2.43 -1.37 16.86
C PRO A 426 2.33 -1.75 18.35
N GLY A 427 2.52 -3.03 18.68
CA GLY A 427 2.52 -3.53 20.04
C GLY A 427 3.68 -3.01 20.87
N VAL A 428 4.90 -2.99 20.31
CA VAL A 428 6.06 -2.38 20.96
C VAL A 428 5.83 -0.88 21.17
N ALA A 429 5.29 -0.17 20.18
CA ALA A 429 4.94 1.24 20.33
C ALA A 429 3.94 1.46 21.48
N SER A 430 2.88 0.65 21.54
CA SER A 430 1.90 0.71 22.62
C SER A 430 2.53 0.50 24.00
N LEU A 431 3.41 -0.50 24.15
CA LEU A 431 4.08 -0.78 25.42
C LEU A 431 4.97 0.39 25.87
N VAL A 432 5.70 0.99 24.94
CA VAL A 432 6.53 2.16 25.24
C VAL A 432 5.68 3.36 25.66
N ILE A 433 4.55 3.60 24.99
CA ILE A 433 3.64 4.69 25.36
C ILE A 433 3.06 4.44 26.76
N SER A 434 2.54 3.24 27.03
CA SER A 434 2.00 2.89 28.36
C SER A 434 3.08 3.00 29.43
N ALA A 435 4.32 2.57 29.15
CA ALA A 435 5.43 2.70 30.10
C ALA A 435 5.79 4.15 30.44
N ILE A 436 5.65 5.08 29.49
CA ILE A 436 5.98 6.50 29.71
C ILE A 436 4.82 7.24 30.41
N ALA A 437 3.58 7.01 29.98
CA ALA A 437 2.45 7.84 30.36
C ALA A 437 1.54 7.21 31.44
N ALA A 438 1.53 5.89 31.59
CA ALA A 438 0.77 5.19 32.64
C ALA A 438 1.41 3.82 32.97
N PRO A 439 2.53 3.79 33.72
CA PRO A 439 3.28 2.57 34.00
C PRO A 439 2.44 1.43 34.60
N ASP A 440 1.43 1.77 35.40
CA ASP A 440 0.53 0.82 36.06
C ASP A 440 -0.42 0.09 35.08
N SER A 441 -0.52 0.56 33.84
CA SER A 441 -1.39 -0.02 32.80
C SER A 441 -0.67 -0.96 31.83
N LEU A 442 0.59 -1.32 32.11
CA LEU A 442 1.39 -2.22 31.28
C LEU A 442 0.81 -3.64 31.23
N ALA A 443 0.39 -4.06 30.03
CA ALA A 443 -0.19 -5.39 29.80
C ALA A 443 0.54 -6.15 28.68
N PRO A 444 1.81 -6.59 28.87
CA PRO A 444 2.60 -7.22 27.81
C PRO A 444 1.96 -8.50 27.24
N GLY A 445 1.33 -9.32 28.09
CA GLY A 445 0.60 -10.50 27.64
C GLY A 445 -0.60 -10.15 26.74
N PHE A 446 -1.34 -9.09 27.08
CA PHE A 446 -2.45 -8.59 26.29
C PHE A 446 -1.99 -8.11 24.91
N VAL A 447 -0.89 -7.33 24.87
CA VAL A 447 -0.28 -6.88 23.62
C VAL A 447 0.13 -8.07 22.75
N LEU A 448 0.77 -9.08 23.32
CA LEU A 448 1.23 -10.24 22.57
C LEU A 448 0.06 -11.02 21.95
N ILE A 449 -1.00 -11.27 22.72
CA ILE A 449 -2.21 -11.97 22.24
C ILE A 449 -2.87 -11.18 21.11
N TYR A 450 -3.00 -9.85 21.25
CA TYR A 450 -3.57 -9.00 20.20
C TYR A 450 -2.71 -9.05 18.92
N GLN A 451 -1.39 -8.89 19.04
CA GLN A 451 -0.53 -8.84 17.87
C GLN A 451 -0.45 -10.20 17.15
N VAL A 452 -0.41 -11.32 17.88
CA VAL A 452 -0.33 -12.66 17.27
C VAL A 452 -1.69 -13.16 16.80
N GLY A 453 -2.76 -12.91 17.55
CA GLY A 453 -4.10 -13.43 17.28
C GLY A 453 -4.94 -12.56 16.35
N VAL A 454 -4.75 -11.24 16.37
CA VAL A 454 -5.60 -10.29 15.62
C VAL A 454 -4.83 -9.67 14.45
N PHE A 455 -3.63 -9.16 14.70
CA PHE A 455 -2.93 -8.30 13.74
C PHE A 455 -1.99 -9.05 12.76
N ALA A 456 -1.25 -10.06 13.24
CA ALA A 456 -0.33 -10.82 12.40
C ALA A 456 -1.01 -11.70 11.32
N PRO A 457 -2.11 -12.43 11.59
CA PRO A 457 -2.73 -13.33 10.61
C PRO A 457 -3.11 -12.67 9.28
N PRO A 458 -3.78 -11.49 9.23
CA PRO A 458 -4.10 -10.85 7.95
C PRO A 458 -2.86 -10.36 7.18
N LEU A 459 -1.81 -9.92 7.90
CA LEU A 459 -0.55 -9.52 7.27
C LEU A 459 0.21 -10.73 6.69
N LEU A 460 0.16 -11.87 7.37
CA LEU A 460 0.71 -13.13 6.85
C LEU A 460 -0.03 -13.60 5.61
N GLU A 461 -1.36 -13.52 5.62
CA GLU A 461 -2.22 -13.83 4.46
C GLU A 461 -1.85 -12.96 3.26
N LEU A 462 -1.72 -11.64 3.46
CA LEU A 462 -1.25 -10.71 2.43
C LEU A 462 0.15 -11.09 1.91
N ALA A 463 1.08 -11.43 2.81
CA ALA A 463 2.43 -11.82 2.45
C ALA A 463 2.46 -13.08 1.58
N MET A 464 1.64 -14.08 1.92
CA MET A 464 1.55 -15.33 1.17
C MET A 464 0.86 -15.14 -0.19
N LEU A 465 -0.15 -14.26 -0.26
CA LEU A 465 -0.74 -13.84 -1.53
C LEU A 465 0.29 -13.15 -2.43
N ALA A 466 1.09 -12.23 -1.88
CA ALA A 466 2.16 -11.57 -2.63
C ALA A 466 3.20 -12.60 -3.14
N VAL A 467 3.61 -13.55 -2.29
CA VAL A 467 4.49 -14.66 -2.69
C VAL A 467 3.88 -15.47 -3.84
N LEU A 468 2.59 -15.81 -3.77
CA LEU A 468 1.91 -16.56 -4.83
C LEU A 468 1.89 -15.77 -6.15
N VAL A 469 1.60 -14.47 -6.12
CA VAL A 469 1.63 -13.60 -7.32
C VAL A 469 3.03 -13.59 -7.94
N HIS A 470 4.06 -13.49 -7.11
CA HIS A 470 5.45 -13.53 -7.55
C HIS A 470 5.87 -14.91 -8.08
N ALA A 471 5.32 -16.00 -7.54
CA ALA A 471 5.48 -17.34 -8.10
C ALA A 471 4.75 -17.47 -9.45
N PHE A 472 3.56 -16.89 -9.60
CA PHE A 472 2.72 -17.04 -10.78
C PHE A 472 3.25 -16.25 -11.99
N ILE A 473 3.60 -14.97 -11.81
CA ILE A 473 4.00 -14.07 -12.90
C ILE A 473 5.50 -14.21 -13.18
N ARG A 474 5.89 -14.42 -14.45
CA ARG A 474 7.32 -14.57 -14.82
C ARG A 474 8.07 -13.23 -14.92
N ARG A 475 7.44 -12.22 -15.51
CA ARG A 475 8.09 -10.91 -15.72
C ARG A 475 8.16 -10.17 -14.38
N SER A 476 9.38 -9.90 -13.90
CA SER A 476 9.61 -9.24 -12.60
C SER A 476 8.82 -7.94 -12.46
N GLY A 477 8.84 -7.07 -13.48
CA GLY A 477 8.09 -5.81 -13.47
C GLY A 477 6.57 -5.98 -13.33
N LEU A 478 5.98 -6.94 -14.05
CA LEU A 478 4.54 -7.23 -13.93
C LEU A 478 4.20 -7.84 -12.57
N ALA A 479 5.09 -8.64 -11.99
CA ALA A 479 4.84 -9.27 -10.70
C ALA A 479 4.82 -8.26 -9.56
N TYR A 480 5.78 -7.33 -9.54
CA TYR A 480 5.74 -6.22 -8.58
C TYR A 480 4.48 -5.37 -8.75
N ALA A 481 4.11 -5.02 -9.99
CA ALA A 481 2.91 -4.25 -10.26
C ALA A 481 1.62 -4.98 -9.83
N ALA A 482 1.49 -6.27 -10.15
CA ALA A 482 0.34 -7.08 -9.77
C ALA A 482 0.27 -7.33 -8.26
N SER A 483 1.40 -7.57 -7.60
CA SER A 483 1.48 -7.72 -6.13
C SER A 483 1.02 -6.43 -5.44
N MET A 484 1.53 -5.28 -5.87
CA MET A 484 1.12 -3.98 -5.35
C MET A 484 -0.36 -3.67 -5.62
N LEU A 485 -0.86 -4.00 -6.82
CA LEU A 485 -2.27 -3.85 -7.16
C LEU A 485 -3.17 -4.78 -6.35
N LEU A 486 -2.72 -5.99 -6.06
CA LEU A 486 -3.45 -6.92 -5.19
C LEU A 486 -3.52 -6.37 -3.76
N THR A 487 -2.38 -5.94 -3.21
CA THR A 487 -2.34 -5.29 -1.88
C THR A 487 -3.25 -4.07 -1.84
N PHE A 488 -3.24 -3.28 -2.89
CA PHE A 488 -4.17 -2.18 -3.10
C PHE A 488 -5.62 -2.64 -2.97
N PHE A 489 -6.08 -3.62 -3.78
CA PHE A 489 -7.47 -4.08 -3.70
C PHE A 489 -7.86 -4.65 -2.34
N LEU A 490 -6.94 -5.31 -1.63
CA LEU A 490 -7.20 -5.86 -0.31
C LEU A 490 -7.34 -4.75 0.76
N VAL A 491 -6.46 -3.75 0.71
CA VAL A 491 -6.59 -2.55 1.53
C VAL A 491 -7.90 -1.82 1.22
N LEU A 492 -8.28 -1.72 -0.06
CA LEU A 492 -9.55 -1.11 -0.42
C LEU A 492 -10.75 -1.88 0.14
N ASN A 493 -10.69 -3.21 0.08
CA ASN A 493 -11.72 -4.04 0.70
C ASN A 493 -11.81 -3.78 2.21
N HIS A 494 -10.68 -3.55 2.89
CA HIS A 494 -10.65 -3.18 4.30
C HIS A 494 -11.33 -1.81 4.56
N GLU A 495 -10.98 -0.79 3.79
CA GLU A 495 -11.50 0.58 3.96
C GLU A 495 -12.99 0.72 3.60
N LEU A 496 -13.41 0.04 2.53
CA LEU A 496 -14.77 0.08 2.01
C LEU A 496 -15.68 -0.99 2.64
N GLY A 497 -15.12 -2.00 3.30
CA GLY A 497 -15.90 -3.12 3.87
C GLY A 497 -16.72 -3.88 2.82
N LEU A 498 -16.16 -4.13 1.62
CA LEU A 498 -16.89 -4.78 0.52
C LEU A 498 -17.26 -6.22 0.87
N VAL A 499 -16.34 -6.93 1.53
CA VAL A 499 -16.55 -8.30 2.04
C VAL A 499 -16.71 -8.24 3.56
N GLY A 500 -17.96 -8.39 4.02
CA GLY A 500 -18.29 -8.33 5.44
C GLY A 500 -18.15 -9.66 6.19
N TYR A 501 -18.05 -10.80 5.49
CA TYR A 501 -17.96 -12.10 6.16
C TYR A 501 -16.52 -12.38 6.60
N PRO A 502 -16.22 -12.51 7.92
CA PRO A 502 -14.85 -12.54 8.41
C PRO A 502 -13.95 -13.64 7.81
N PRO A 503 -14.43 -14.88 7.59
CA PRO A 503 -13.63 -15.92 6.92
C PRO A 503 -13.27 -15.61 5.45
N TYR A 504 -14.06 -14.80 4.74
CA TYR A 504 -13.80 -14.40 3.35
C TYR A 504 -13.03 -13.08 3.25
N ALA A 505 -12.93 -12.35 4.36
CA ALA A 505 -12.22 -11.08 4.45
C ALA A 505 -10.70 -11.30 4.43
N MET A 506 -10.15 -11.43 3.23
CA MET A 506 -8.72 -11.59 2.96
C MET A 506 -7.94 -10.35 3.38
N ALA A 507 -6.84 -10.55 4.12
CA ALA A 507 -5.97 -9.48 4.62
C ALA A 507 -6.70 -8.38 5.40
N ILE A 508 -7.77 -8.73 6.11
CA ILE A 508 -8.49 -7.83 7.02
C ILE A 508 -8.33 -8.33 8.46
N PRO A 509 -7.92 -7.47 9.41
CA PRO A 509 -7.86 -7.83 10.82
C PRO A 509 -9.26 -8.06 11.40
N ALA A 510 -9.36 -8.96 12.38
CA ALA A 510 -10.61 -9.17 13.10
C ALA A 510 -10.94 -7.92 13.93
N HIS A 511 -12.20 -7.48 13.87
CA HIS A 511 -12.68 -6.40 14.71
C HIS A 511 -13.06 -6.97 16.08
N VAL A 512 -12.29 -6.60 17.10
CA VAL A 512 -12.45 -7.12 18.46
C VAL A 512 -12.81 -5.94 19.37
N GLY A 513 -13.99 -6.01 19.98
CA GLY A 513 -14.41 -5.08 21.04
C GLY A 513 -14.01 -5.64 22.40
N LEU A 514 -12.89 -5.17 22.95
CA LEU A 514 -12.39 -5.66 24.23
C LEU A 514 -13.01 -4.85 25.37
N SER A 515 -13.55 -5.55 26.38
CA SER A 515 -14.06 -4.96 27.62
C SER A 515 -13.17 -5.38 28.78
N VAL A 516 -12.90 -4.45 29.70
CA VAL A 516 -12.10 -4.69 30.90
C VAL A 516 -12.73 -5.79 31.78
N LEU A 517 -14.06 -5.91 31.78
CA LEU A 517 -14.76 -6.87 32.63
C LEU A 517 -14.64 -8.32 32.14
N THR A 518 -14.65 -8.52 30.82
CA THR A 518 -14.66 -9.86 30.22
C THR A 518 -13.29 -10.28 29.70
N GLY A 519 -12.40 -9.32 29.41
CA GLY A 519 -11.10 -9.59 28.81
C GLY A 519 -11.22 -10.36 27.49
N TRP A 520 -10.39 -11.38 27.31
CA TRP A 520 -10.30 -12.20 26.09
C TRP A 520 -11.25 -13.39 26.04
N THR A 521 -11.89 -13.77 27.14
CA THR A 521 -12.64 -15.03 27.22
C THR A 521 -13.74 -15.19 26.17
N PRO A 522 -14.54 -14.15 25.80
CA PRO A 522 -15.55 -14.30 24.77
C PRO A 522 -14.96 -14.44 23.36
N TRP A 523 -13.75 -13.91 23.15
CA TRP A 523 -13.13 -13.77 21.83
C TRP A 523 -12.18 -14.94 21.49
N LEU A 524 -11.65 -15.64 22.49
CA LEU A 524 -10.66 -16.71 22.29
C LEU A 524 -11.13 -17.84 21.35
N PRO A 525 -12.34 -18.41 21.48
CA PRO A 525 -12.81 -19.48 20.57
C PRO A 525 -12.91 -18.99 19.12
N TYR A 526 -13.51 -17.82 18.91
CA TYR A 526 -13.62 -17.20 17.59
C TYR A 526 -12.24 -16.88 16.98
N LEU A 527 -11.34 -16.25 17.75
CA LEU A 527 -10.01 -15.86 17.26
C LEU A 527 -9.14 -17.08 16.95
N THR A 528 -9.18 -18.12 17.77
CA THR A 528 -8.43 -19.36 17.49
C THR A 528 -8.95 -20.06 16.22
N ALA A 529 -10.27 -20.13 16.03
CA ALA A 529 -10.84 -20.68 14.80
C ALA A 529 -10.49 -19.83 13.57
N LEU A 530 -10.59 -18.51 13.67
CA LEU A 530 -10.28 -17.58 12.57
C LEU A 530 -8.80 -17.56 12.20
N THR A 531 -7.92 -17.53 13.21
CA THR A 531 -6.47 -17.60 12.99
C THR A 531 -6.09 -18.95 12.38
N GLY A 532 -6.68 -20.05 12.86
CA GLY A 532 -6.51 -21.38 12.28
C GLY A 532 -6.91 -21.41 10.79
N TRP A 533 -8.08 -20.86 10.45
CA TRP A 533 -8.55 -20.73 9.07
C TRP A 533 -7.58 -19.93 8.19
N LYS A 534 -7.17 -18.73 8.64
CA LYS A 534 -6.23 -17.87 7.88
C LYS A 534 -4.84 -18.50 7.72
N LEU A 535 -4.31 -19.13 8.76
CA LEU A 535 -3.01 -19.81 8.69
C LEU A 535 -3.06 -21.06 7.80
N ALA A 536 -4.17 -21.79 7.81
CA ALA A 536 -4.38 -22.91 6.88
C ALA A 536 -4.49 -22.41 5.43
N GLY A 537 -5.17 -21.28 5.19
CA GLY A 537 -5.15 -20.59 3.90
C GLY A 537 -3.73 -20.18 3.46
N CYS A 538 -2.91 -19.66 4.39
CA CYS A 538 -1.51 -19.37 4.12
C CYS A 538 -0.72 -20.63 3.68
N ALA A 539 -0.93 -21.76 4.34
CA ALA A 539 -0.29 -23.03 3.98
C ALA A 539 -0.67 -23.48 2.56
N VAL A 540 -1.96 -23.33 2.18
CA VAL A 540 -2.46 -23.60 0.82
C VAL A 540 -1.78 -22.69 -0.20
N LEU A 541 -1.69 -21.39 0.07
CA LEU A 541 -1.04 -20.42 -0.84
C LEU A 541 0.44 -20.73 -1.05
N VAL A 542 1.17 -21.10 0.01
CA VAL A 542 2.58 -21.50 -0.08
C VAL A 542 2.74 -22.80 -0.87
N ALA A 543 1.87 -23.79 -0.64
CA ALA A 543 1.88 -25.04 -1.39
C ALA A 543 1.69 -24.79 -2.90
N LEU A 544 0.72 -23.96 -3.26
CA LEU A 544 0.47 -23.56 -4.65
C LEU A 544 1.68 -22.82 -5.26
N ALA A 545 2.28 -21.89 -4.52
CA ALA A 545 3.48 -21.18 -4.96
C ALA A 545 4.65 -22.14 -5.23
N ALA A 546 4.88 -23.11 -4.36
CA ALA A 546 5.91 -24.13 -4.52
C ALA A 546 5.66 -25.06 -5.72
N MET A 547 4.40 -25.37 -6.02
CA MET A 547 4.03 -26.17 -7.18
C MET A 547 4.24 -25.41 -8.51
N LEU A 548 3.98 -24.10 -8.53
CA LEU A 548 4.08 -23.24 -9.72
C LEU A 548 5.51 -22.80 -10.09
N GLN A 549 6.46 -22.91 -9.16
CA GLN A 549 7.81 -22.38 -9.36
C GLN A 549 8.64 -23.24 -10.33
N PRO A 550 9.12 -22.73 -11.48
CA PRO A 550 9.95 -23.53 -12.38
C PRO A 550 11.29 -23.90 -11.72
N THR A 551 11.82 -25.07 -12.07
CA THR A 551 13.21 -25.50 -11.72
C THR A 551 13.93 -25.63 -13.05
N GLY A 552 15.03 -24.91 -13.24
CA GLY A 552 15.77 -24.87 -14.49
C GLY A 552 15.06 -24.17 -15.66
N PRO A 553 15.63 -24.28 -16.88
CA PRO A 553 15.10 -23.63 -18.09
C PRO A 553 13.86 -24.31 -18.67
N GLU A 554 13.36 -25.39 -18.06
CA GLU A 554 12.20 -26.11 -18.60
C GLU A 554 10.92 -25.26 -18.56
N PRO A 555 10.12 -25.26 -19.65
CA PRO A 555 8.81 -24.63 -19.64
C PRO A 555 7.87 -25.32 -18.64
N ARG A 556 6.91 -24.57 -18.09
CA ARG A 556 5.84 -25.10 -17.22
C ARG A 556 5.01 -26.13 -17.98
N ARG A 557 5.32 -27.41 -17.81
CA ARG A 557 4.45 -28.50 -18.26
C ARG A 557 3.54 -28.90 -17.11
N PHE A 558 2.27 -29.14 -17.39
CA PHE A 558 1.30 -29.60 -16.38
C PHE A 558 1.81 -30.83 -15.61
N VAL A 559 2.53 -31.72 -16.30
CA VAL A 559 3.17 -32.92 -15.73
C VAL A 559 4.16 -32.57 -14.60
N SER A 560 4.91 -31.47 -14.68
CA SER A 560 5.87 -31.10 -13.62
C SER A 560 5.17 -30.58 -12.36
N ILE A 561 4.01 -29.93 -12.52
CA ILE A 561 3.14 -29.52 -11.40
C ILE A 561 2.58 -30.74 -10.70
N VAL A 562 2.03 -31.70 -11.46
CA VAL A 562 1.46 -32.96 -10.92
C VAL A 562 2.53 -33.78 -10.19
N ARG A 563 3.75 -33.87 -10.75
CA ARG A 563 4.86 -34.56 -10.08
C ARG A 563 5.21 -33.93 -8.73
N ARG A 564 5.16 -32.61 -8.62
CA ARG A 564 5.42 -31.90 -7.35
C ARG A 564 4.28 -32.00 -6.35
N ALA A 565 3.04 -32.13 -6.84
CA ALA A 565 1.88 -32.43 -6.01
C ALA A 565 2.02 -33.76 -5.26
N ARG A 566 2.83 -34.71 -5.76
CA ARG A 566 3.10 -35.98 -5.06
C ARG A 566 4.15 -35.87 -3.94
N GLY A 567 4.78 -34.70 -3.77
CA GLY A 567 5.78 -34.46 -2.72
C GLY A 567 5.23 -33.66 -1.54
N LEU A 568 6.15 -33.12 -0.72
CA LEU A 568 5.83 -32.25 0.42
C LEU A 568 4.85 -31.09 0.09
N PRO A 569 4.94 -30.40 -1.07
CA PRO A 569 3.97 -29.35 -1.41
C PRO A 569 2.52 -29.85 -1.47
N GLY A 570 2.26 -31.05 -1.99
CA GLY A 570 0.89 -31.57 -2.03
C GLY A 570 0.41 -32.13 -0.69
N ALA A 571 1.30 -32.67 0.13
CA ALA A 571 0.97 -33.02 1.51
C ALA A 571 0.57 -31.77 2.31
N LEU A 572 1.30 -30.66 2.13
CA LEU A 572 0.96 -29.36 2.75
C LEU A 572 -0.37 -28.82 2.22
N LEU A 573 -0.63 -28.94 0.92
CA LEU A 573 -1.91 -28.55 0.31
C LEU A 573 -3.07 -29.34 0.94
N GLY A 574 -2.95 -30.67 1.02
CA GLY A 574 -3.97 -31.54 1.60
C GLY A 574 -4.22 -31.25 3.07
N ALA A 575 -3.15 -31.13 3.87
CA ALA A 575 -3.26 -30.76 5.29
C ALA A 575 -3.89 -29.38 5.49
N GLY A 576 -3.48 -28.38 4.68
CA GLY A 576 -4.05 -27.04 4.73
C GLY A 576 -5.55 -27.03 4.41
N LEU A 577 -5.97 -27.74 3.37
CA LEU A 577 -7.40 -27.86 3.01
C LEU A 577 -8.21 -28.57 4.10
N LEU A 578 -7.68 -29.63 4.71
CA LEU A 578 -8.36 -30.34 5.81
C LEU A 578 -8.53 -29.44 7.04
N VAL A 579 -7.50 -28.68 7.42
CA VAL A 579 -7.57 -27.74 8.54
C VAL A 579 -8.51 -26.58 8.22
N MET A 580 -8.51 -26.06 6.98
CA MET A 580 -9.49 -25.08 6.53
C MET A 580 -10.91 -25.63 6.69
N LEU A 581 -11.19 -26.85 6.20
CA LEU A 581 -12.53 -27.45 6.35
C LEU A 581 -12.94 -27.56 7.83
N GLY A 582 -12.06 -28.07 8.69
CA GLY A 582 -12.35 -28.20 10.13
C GLY A 582 -12.59 -26.85 10.82
N THR A 583 -11.71 -25.87 10.61
CA THR A 583 -11.85 -24.53 11.19
C THR A 583 -12.99 -23.73 10.58
N GLY A 584 -13.34 -23.97 9.32
CA GLY A 584 -14.48 -23.36 8.63
C GLY A 584 -15.82 -23.80 9.22
N VAL A 585 -15.95 -25.09 9.57
CA VAL A 585 -17.14 -25.60 10.28
C VAL A 585 -17.26 -24.95 11.66
N LEU A 586 -16.16 -24.85 12.40
CA LEU A 586 -16.15 -24.17 13.70
C LEU A 586 -16.52 -22.69 13.59
N LEU A 587 -16.01 -21.99 12.56
CA LEU A 587 -16.35 -20.60 12.30
C LEU A 587 -17.82 -20.43 11.92
N HIS A 588 -18.37 -21.34 11.13
CA HIS A 588 -19.79 -21.31 10.77
C HIS A 588 -20.66 -21.47 12.02
N ARG A 589 -20.32 -22.42 12.90
CA ARG A 589 -21.00 -22.59 14.18
C ARG A 589 -20.92 -21.34 15.06
N HIS A 590 -19.72 -20.80 15.27
CA HIS A 590 -19.54 -19.62 16.14
C HIS A 590 -20.17 -18.33 15.58
N LEU A 591 -20.12 -18.12 14.26
CA LEU A 591 -20.63 -16.90 13.65
C LEU A 591 -22.12 -17.00 13.33
N VAL A 592 -22.56 -18.10 12.72
CA VAL A 592 -23.91 -18.23 12.15
C VAL A 592 -24.87 -18.92 13.12
N GLU A 593 -24.48 -20.04 13.72
CA GLU A 593 -25.38 -20.81 14.61
C GLU A 593 -25.48 -20.19 16.00
N GLU A 594 -24.35 -19.74 16.57
CA GLU A 594 -24.27 -19.19 17.92
C GLU A 594 -24.25 -17.65 17.94
N GLY A 595 -23.71 -17.03 16.89
CA GLY A 595 -23.39 -15.60 16.84
C GLY A 595 -24.40 -14.70 16.13
N ASP A 596 -25.52 -15.25 15.66
CA ASP A 596 -26.55 -14.54 14.87
C ASP A 596 -25.95 -13.61 13.80
N TYR A 597 -24.93 -14.08 13.06
CA TYR A 597 -24.24 -13.26 12.07
C TYR A 597 -25.23 -12.65 11.07
N ARG A 598 -25.21 -11.31 10.98
CA ARG A 598 -25.98 -10.54 9.99
C ARG A 598 -25.04 -10.02 8.93
N SER A 599 -25.46 -10.10 7.67
CA SER A 599 -24.68 -9.46 6.62
C SER A 599 -24.77 -7.94 6.76
N PRO A 600 -23.78 -7.16 6.28
CA PRO A 600 -23.88 -5.70 6.24
C PRO A 600 -25.11 -5.19 5.47
N ALA A 601 -25.63 -5.99 4.53
CA ALA A 601 -26.87 -5.65 3.82
C ALA A 601 -28.08 -5.80 4.74
N ASP A 602 -28.13 -6.85 5.55
CA ASP A 602 -29.22 -7.09 6.51
C ASP A 602 -29.21 -6.04 7.61
N GLU A 603 -28.05 -5.71 8.16
CA GLU A 603 -27.92 -4.64 9.16
C GLU A 603 -28.36 -3.28 8.60
N ARG A 604 -28.03 -2.97 7.34
CA ARG A 604 -28.46 -1.74 6.68
C ARG A 604 -29.97 -1.75 6.42
N ALA A 605 -30.53 -2.89 6.01
CA ALA A 605 -31.96 -3.04 5.78
C ALA A 605 -32.77 -2.89 7.08
N GLU A 606 -32.27 -3.47 8.18
CA GLU A 606 -32.86 -3.34 9.50
C GLU A 606 -32.75 -1.91 10.04
N ARG A 607 -31.57 -1.27 9.92
CA ARG A 607 -31.41 0.16 10.25
C ARG A 607 -32.36 1.03 9.45
N ALA A 608 -32.48 0.81 8.14
CA ALA A 608 -33.42 1.53 7.29
C ALA A 608 -34.89 1.27 7.66
N ALA A 609 -35.24 0.04 8.06
CA ALA A 609 -36.59 -0.29 8.54
C ALA A 609 -36.89 0.37 9.90
N TRP A 610 -35.90 0.40 10.80
CA TRP A 610 -35.98 1.11 12.07
C TRP A 610 -36.15 2.61 11.86
N GLU A 611 -35.35 3.21 10.98
CA GLU A 611 -35.44 4.62 10.59
C GLU A 611 -36.83 4.94 10.02
N LYS A 612 -37.33 4.15 9.06
CA LYS A 612 -38.68 4.33 8.52
C LYS A 612 -39.77 4.23 9.58
N ARG A 613 -39.63 3.32 10.55
CA ARG A 613 -40.61 3.12 11.62
C ARG A 613 -40.64 4.30 12.60
N TRP A 614 -39.48 4.86 12.96
CA TRP A 614 -39.39 5.84 14.05
C TRP A 614 -39.18 7.28 13.60
N LEU A 615 -38.45 7.53 12.51
CA LEU A 615 -38.24 8.89 11.98
C LEU A 615 -39.46 9.43 11.24
N ALA A 616 -40.30 8.57 10.65
CA ALA A 616 -41.56 8.99 10.03
C ALA A 616 -42.52 9.63 11.06
N GLY A 617 -42.45 9.22 12.33
CA GLY A 617 -43.22 9.81 13.43
C GLY A 617 -42.62 11.10 14.00
N SER A 618 -41.29 11.30 13.92
CA SER A 618 -40.63 12.50 14.45
C SER A 618 -40.72 13.72 13.54
N ALA A 619 -40.97 13.53 12.23
CA ALA A 619 -41.26 14.64 11.32
C ALA A 619 -42.61 15.34 11.65
N ALA A 620 -43.51 14.66 12.38
CA ALA A 620 -44.77 15.22 12.87
C ALA A 620 -44.63 15.93 14.23
N SER A 621 -43.51 15.77 14.94
CA SER A 621 -43.22 16.54 16.16
C SER A 621 -42.26 17.68 15.81
N GLY A 622 -42.81 18.86 15.60
CA GLY A 622 -42.08 20.06 15.20
C GLY A 622 -40.85 20.38 16.05
N SER A 623 -39.96 21.14 15.42
CA SER A 623 -38.78 21.78 15.98
C SER A 623 -39.05 22.48 17.33
N CYS A 624 -38.85 21.78 18.44
CA CYS A 624 -38.68 22.43 19.74
C CYS A 624 -37.21 22.82 19.88
N GLY A 625 -36.90 24.07 19.54
CA GLY A 625 -35.62 24.70 19.87
C GLY A 625 -35.43 24.74 21.39
N TRP A 626 -34.30 24.23 21.87
CA TRP A 626 -33.88 24.32 23.26
C TRP A 626 -33.35 25.74 23.52
N ALA A 627 -34.22 26.65 23.96
CA ALA A 627 -33.80 27.93 24.52
C ALA A 627 -33.48 27.74 26.01
N GLY A 628 -32.24 28.06 26.39
CA GLY A 628 -31.73 27.83 27.74
C GLY A 628 -32.30 28.75 28.82
N ARG A 629 -32.22 28.22 30.04
CA ARG A 629 -32.45 28.81 31.38
C ARG A 629 -33.92 29.00 31.78
N TRP A 630 -34.36 28.06 32.62
CA TRP A 630 -35.66 27.90 33.30
C TRP A 630 -36.71 27.10 32.53
N GLY A 631 -36.93 25.87 32.99
CA GLY A 631 -37.80 24.90 32.36
C GLY A 631 -39.26 25.35 32.26
N ARG A 632 -39.74 25.47 31.02
CA ARG A 632 -41.12 25.19 30.62
C ARG A 632 -41.15 24.91 29.11
N ARG A 633 -41.66 23.72 28.73
CA ARG A 633 -41.99 23.41 27.34
C ARG A 633 -43.17 24.28 26.94
N VAL A 634 -42.97 25.24 26.04
CA VAL A 634 -44.07 25.94 25.37
C VAL A 634 -44.25 25.25 24.02
N CYS A 635 -45.31 24.44 23.92
CA CYS A 635 -45.79 23.94 22.63
C CYS A 635 -46.63 25.05 22.01
N GLN A 636 -46.19 25.59 20.87
CA GLN A 636 -46.98 26.53 20.09
C GLN A 636 -47.75 25.72 19.03
N ASN A 637 -48.89 25.17 19.45
CA ASN A 637 -49.97 24.83 18.52
C ASN A 637 -50.88 26.06 18.50
N ASP A 638 -51.05 26.68 17.34
CA ASP A 638 -52.35 27.20 16.87
C ASP A 638 -52.23 27.67 15.40
N CYS A 639 -53.08 27.07 14.56
CA CYS A 639 -53.35 27.29 13.13
C CYS A 639 -52.38 26.74 12.08
#